data_AF-A0A7J7V7Q0-F1
#
_entry.id   AF-A0A7J7V7Q0-F1
#
_cell.length_a   1.000
_cell.length_b   1.000
_cell.length_c   1.000
_cell.angle_alpha   90.00
_cell.angle_beta   90.00
_cell.angle_gamma   90.00
#
_symmetry.space_group_name_H-M   'P 1'
#
loop_
_entity.id
_entity.type
_entity.pdbx_description
1 polymer ?
#
loop_
_entity_poly.entity_id
_entity_poly.type
_entity_poly.pdbx_seq_one_letter_code
_entity_poly.pdbx_strand_id
1 'polypeptide(L)'
;MEDPVQDGVASPATPGTGKSKLETLPKEDLIKFAKKQMMLIQKAKSRCTELEKEIEELKSKPGGTDIIKALTERLDAVLLEKAEAEQQSVSLKKENIKMKQEVEDSVSKMEDMQKEFEQSQRNCMKEIENLKTELMAVHSKHSEDKANLQKELKEARKKQLEFSEQLKFQSDSEDNVKKLQEEIQKIRLAFEEQILHLQKQLEAATNEKEQEITHLQEVIEANSQHYQKNVNSLQEELLQLKATHQEEVKELMCQIEAYAKEHEAEVNDLNQLKENLVKQREESEKNIQVKYECELENVGKPSNANQENQNSLEKIPSVENDQPSLKELDEKIEYLEKESKEKEEKINKIKLVAVKAKKELDSSRKEAQTLREELESVRSEKDQLSASMRDLIQGAESYKNLLLEYDKQSEQLDIEKERANNFEHHVEDLTRQLRNSSLQCEKLNSENEDLLARVETLQSNAKLLEVQILEVQKAKATVDKELEAEKLEKEQKIKEHASSVNELEGLQLQLLKEKKQLQKTMQELELVKKDAQQTTLMNMEIADYERLMKELNQKLTNKTTKIEDLEQEIKIQKQKQETLQEEMSSLQCSLQQYEEKNTKIKQLLVKTKKELADSKQAETDHLMLQASLKGDLEASQQQVEVYKIRLAEMTSEKHKVHEHLKTSADQHQRTLSAYQQKVTALQEECRVAKAEQAAVTSEFESYKVRVHNVLKQQKNKSVSQAETEGTKQEREHLEILVDQLKIKLQDTQNNLQIHVSELQTLQSEHDTLLERHNKMLQETVSKEAELREKLCSVQSQNMMMKSEHAQTVSQLTSQNEALRNSFRDQMRHLQEEHRKTMETLQQQLSKVEAQLFQLKSEPTTRSPASSHQPVKNLRERRNTDLSLLDMHAVTREEGEGMETTDTESVSSAGTYTQSLEQLLNSPETKLEPPLWHADLTKEELVQKLSSTTKSADHLNGLLRETEATNAILMEQIKLLKSEIRRLERNHEREKSVANLEYLKNVLLQFIFLKPGSERERLLPVIDTMLQLSPEEKGKLAAIAQGEEENASRSSGWASYLHSWSGLR
;
A
#
# COMPACT_ATOMS: atom_id res chain seq x y z
N MET A 1 -43.14 22.35 43.44
CA MET A 1 -44.11 21.61 44.26
C MET A 1 -43.33 20.85 45.32
N GLU A 2 -43.21 21.28 46.57
CA GLU A 2 -43.91 22.36 47.30
C GLU A 2 -45.44 22.24 47.34
N ASP A 3 -46.01 22.42 48.54
CA ASP A 3 -47.43 22.24 48.82
C ASP A 3 -48.33 23.33 48.20
N PRO A 4 -49.64 23.07 48.08
CA PRO A 4 -50.56 23.47 49.16
C PRO A 4 -51.43 22.30 49.67
N VAL A 5 -51.90 22.21 50.92
CA VAL A 5 -52.39 23.18 51.93
C VAL A 5 -53.87 23.58 51.77
N GLN A 6 -54.66 23.12 52.76
CA GLN A 6 -55.99 23.58 53.21
C GLN A 6 -57.19 23.51 52.26
N ASP A 7 -58.01 22.47 52.49
CA ASP A 7 -59.45 22.48 52.20
C ASP A 7 -60.24 23.13 53.37
N GLY A 8 -61.30 23.86 53.05
CA GLY A 8 -62.08 24.67 54.01
C GLY A 8 -63.50 24.13 54.24
N VAL A 9 -63.87 23.89 55.50
CA VAL A 9 -65.16 23.27 55.88
C VAL A 9 -66.39 24.10 55.49
N ALA A 10 -67.36 23.47 54.81
CA ALA A 10 -68.75 23.92 54.80
C ALA A 10 -69.76 22.75 54.77
N SER A 11 -70.59 22.68 55.82
CA SER A 11 -71.81 21.88 55.97
C SER A 11 -72.76 22.71 56.86
N PRO A 12 -74.07 22.41 57.05
CA PRO A 12 -74.87 21.28 56.55
C PRO A 12 -76.28 21.69 56.01
N ALA A 13 -77.12 20.71 55.64
CA ALA A 13 -78.59 20.80 55.80
C ALA A 13 -79.26 19.41 55.77
N THR A 14 -80.30 19.21 56.59
CA THR A 14 -81.15 17.99 56.64
C THR A 14 -82.54 18.25 56.06
N PRO A 15 -83.30 17.21 55.65
CA PRO A 15 -84.63 17.38 55.05
C PRO A 15 -85.67 17.88 56.07
N GLY A 16 -86.25 19.05 55.81
CA GLY A 16 -87.23 19.71 56.69
C GLY A 16 -88.68 19.34 56.38
N THR A 17 -89.50 19.20 57.43
CA THR A 17 -90.95 18.94 57.35
C THR A 17 -91.73 20.07 56.68
N GLY A 18 -92.80 19.71 55.96
CA GLY A 18 -93.60 20.64 55.16
C GLY A 18 -94.30 21.72 55.99
N LYS A 19 -93.98 22.98 55.71
CA LYS A 19 -94.65 24.15 56.30
C LYS A 19 -95.90 24.55 55.52
N SER A 20 -96.92 25.04 56.22
CA SER A 20 -98.19 25.45 55.62
C SER A 20 -98.06 26.80 54.88
N LYS A 21 -98.79 26.96 53.77
CA LYS A 21 -98.68 28.12 52.84
C LYS A 21 -99.12 29.49 53.41
N LEU A 22 -99.37 29.61 54.71
CA LEU A 22 -99.69 30.90 55.36
C LEU A 22 -98.46 31.58 55.98
N GLU A 23 -97.42 30.84 56.41
CA GLU A 23 -96.26 31.43 57.10
C GLU A 23 -95.33 32.22 56.16
N THR A 24 -95.39 31.98 54.86
CA THR A 24 -94.52 32.58 53.83
C THR A 24 -95.13 33.79 53.12
N LEU A 25 -96.32 34.25 53.53
CA LEU A 25 -96.98 35.42 52.94
C LEU A 25 -96.50 36.74 53.58
N PRO A 26 -96.16 37.78 52.79
CA PRO A 26 -95.86 39.11 53.32
C PRO A 26 -97.02 39.70 54.15
N LYS A 27 -96.71 40.60 55.08
CA LYS A 27 -97.73 41.23 55.96
C LYS A 27 -98.89 41.86 55.17
N GLU A 28 -98.62 42.59 54.09
CA GLU A 28 -99.63 43.13 53.18
C GLU A 28 -100.61 42.06 52.68
N ASP A 29 -100.12 40.89 52.26
CA ASP A 29 -100.94 39.84 51.65
C ASP A 29 -101.68 39.00 52.68
N LEU A 30 -101.08 38.77 53.85
CA LEU A 30 -101.78 38.20 54.99
C LEU A 30 -102.92 39.14 55.47
N ILE A 31 -102.70 40.46 55.45
CA ILE A 31 -103.73 41.47 55.74
C ILE A 31 -104.81 41.50 54.64
N LYS A 32 -104.46 41.38 53.35
CA LYS A 32 -105.45 41.27 52.26
C LYS A 32 -106.29 39.99 52.40
N PHE A 33 -105.66 38.86 52.70
CA PHE A 33 -106.37 37.59 52.92
C PHE A 33 -107.30 37.66 54.13
N ALA A 34 -106.81 38.18 55.26
CA ALA A 34 -107.62 38.42 56.45
C ALA A 34 -108.79 39.38 56.18
N LYS A 35 -108.58 40.50 55.47
CA LYS A 35 -109.65 41.41 55.05
C LYS A 35 -110.67 40.74 54.11
N LYS A 36 -110.23 39.90 53.17
CA LYS A 36 -111.13 39.16 52.25
C LYS A 36 -111.98 38.14 53.02
N GLN A 37 -111.39 37.39 53.95
CA GLN A 37 -112.13 36.48 54.82
C GLN A 37 -113.06 37.23 55.78
N MET A 38 -112.62 38.34 56.37
CA MET A 38 -113.46 39.16 57.24
C MET A 38 -114.65 39.78 56.49
N MET A 39 -114.47 40.20 55.24
CA MET A 39 -115.55 40.67 54.36
C MET A 39 -116.54 39.55 54.00
N LEU A 40 -116.05 38.32 53.74
CA LEU A 40 -116.92 37.15 53.54
C LEU A 40 -117.71 36.81 54.81
N ILE A 41 -117.08 36.86 55.99
CA ILE A 41 -117.74 36.68 57.29
C ILE A 41 -118.74 37.80 57.57
N GLN A 42 -118.46 39.06 57.20
CA GLN A 42 -119.42 40.16 57.28
C GLN A 42 -120.63 39.93 56.36
N LYS A 43 -120.41 39.47 55.13
CA LYS A 43 -121.48 39.16 54.17
C LYS A 43 -122.30 37.91 54.55
N ALA A 44 -121.68 36.96 55.25
CA ALA A 44 -122.39 35.86 55.89
C ALA A 44 -123.24 36.37 57.06
N LYS A 45 -122.66 37.19 57.97
CA LYS A 45 -123.40 37.78 59.10
C LYS A 45 -124.57 38.65 58.66
N SER A 46 -124.42 39.49 57.64
CA SER A 46 -125.53 40.32 57.14
C SER A 46 -126.68 39.43 56.65
N ARG A 47 -126.37 38.34 55.94
CA ARG A 47 -127.36 37.38 55.45
C ARG A 47 -128.00 36.55 56.56
N CYS A 48 -127.28 36.26 57.65
CA CYS A 48 -127.88 35.72 58.87
C CYS A 48 -128.85 36.73 59.51
N THR A 49 -128.49 38.01 59.62
CA THR A 49 -129.40 39.04 60.18
C THR A 49 -130.61 39.36 59.29
N GLU A 50 -130.51 39.11 57.98
CA GLU A 50 -131.66 39.14 57.05
C GLU A 50 -132.60 37.95 57.31
N LEU A 51 -132.06 36.73 57.47
CA LEU A 51 -132.85 35.53 57.81
C LEU A 51 -133.46 35.62 59.22
N GLU A 52 -132.76 36.18 60.20
CA GLU A 52 -133.31 36.45 61.54
C GLU A 52 -134.48 37.46 61.48
N LYS A 53 -134.42 38.43 60.56
CA LYS A 53 -135.56 39.33 60.29
C LYS A 53 -136.75 38.61 59.64
N GLU A 54 -136.52 37.77 58.62
CA GLU A 54 -137.60 36.96 58.02
C GLU A 54 -138.26 36.06 59.08
N ILE A 55 -137.47 35.45 59.97
CA ILE A 55 -137.97 34.60 61.06
C ILE A 55 -138.81 35.41 62.08
N GLU A 56 -138.38 36.62 62.45
CA GLU A 56 -139.16 37.46 63.38
C GLU A 56 -140.44 38.01 62.74
N GLU A 57 -140.41 38.34 61.45
CA GLU A 57 -141.59 38.78 60.70
C GLU A 57 -142.61 37.64 60.51
N LEU A 58 -142.15 36.40 60.30
CA LEU A 58 -143.00 35.21 60.22
C LEU A 58 -143.69 34.83 61.56
N LYS A 59 -143.14 35.23 62.72
CA LYS A 59 -143.80 35.05 64.03
C LYS A 59 -145.04 35.94 64.22
N SER A 60 -145.22 36.99 63.41
CA SER A 60 -146.19 38.06 63.66
C SER A 60 -147.64 37.78 63.24
N LYS A 61 -147.94 36.62 62.61
CA LYS A 61 -149.25 36.33 62.00
C LYS A 61 -149.82 34.97 62.45
N PRO A 62 -150.99 34.92 63.13
CA PRO A 62 -151.64 33.67 63.49
C PRO A 62 -152.42 33.09 62.30
N GLY A 63 -151.93 31.97 61.74
CA GLY A 63 -152.55 31.33 60.56
C GLY A 63 -151.86 30.02 60.16
N GLY A 64 -151.96 28.99 61.01
CA GLY A 64 -151.30 27.72 60.77
C GLY A 64 -152.01 26.83 59.76
N THR A 65 -151.40 26.60 58.58
CA THR A 65 -151.33 25.29 57.87
C THR A 65 -150.25 25.36 56.78
N ASP A 66 -150.25 26.40 55.94
CA ASP A 66 -149.35 26.51 54.78
C ASP A 66 -147.85 26.58 55.12
N ILE A 67 -147.50 27.17 56.28
CA ILE A 67 -146.10 27.34 56.72
C ILE A 67 -145.36 26.00 56.82
N ILE A 68 -146.04 24.93 57.26
CA ILE A 68 -145.41 23.60 57.38
C ILE A 68 -145.07 23.07 55.99
N LYS A 69 -145.96 23.20 55.01
CA LYS A 69 -145.76 22.75 53.64
C LYS A 69 -144.59 23.47 52.97
N ALA A 70 -144.51 24.79 53.13
CA ALA A 70 -143.40 25.60 52.62
C ALA A 70 -142.05 25.24 53.28
N LEU A 71 -142.05 24.86 54.56
CA LEU A 71 -140.84 24.38 55.25
C LEU A 71 -140.42 22.97 54.80
N THR A 72 -141.37 22.07 54.54
CA THR A 72 -141.08 20.75 53.95
C THR A 72 -140.50 20.90 52.55
N GLU A 73 -141.14 21.65 51.65
CA GLU A 73 -140.65 21.88 50.29
C GLU A 73 -139.25 22.53 50.27
N ARG A 74 -138.96 23.43 51.22
CA ARG A 74 -137.63 24.06 51.39
C ARG A 74 -136.59 23.12 52.01
N LEU A 75 -136.99 22.17 52.85
CA LEU A 75 -136.10 21.12 53.38
C LEU A 75 -135.76 20.09 52.29
N ASP A 76 -136.75 19.65 51.52
CA ASP A 76 -136.57 18.72 50.40
C ASP A 76 -135.65 19.32 49.33
N ALA A 77 -135.79 20.63 49.03
CA ALA A 77 -134.87 21.34 48.16
C ALA A 77 -133.41 21.35 48.68
N VAL A 78 -133.20 21.57 49.98
CA VAL A 78 -131.85 21.53 50.60
C VAL A 78 -131.28 20.10 50.65
N LEU A 79 -132.13 19.08 50.83
CA LEU A 79 -131.72 17.67 50.73
C LEU A 79 -131.35 17.29 49.29
N LEU A 80 -132.04 17.86 48.29
CA LEU A 80 -131.70 17.71 46.88
C LEU A 80 -130.38 18.42 46.52
N GLU A 81 -130.20 19.70 46.87
CA GLU A 81 -128.93 20.42 46.70
C GLU A 81 -127.76 19.67 47.36
N LYS A 82 -127.98 19.10 48.55
CA LYS A 82 -126.99 18.27 49.24
C LYS A 82 -126.67 17.00 48.45
N ALA A 83 -127.68 16.27 47.97
CA ALA A 83 -127.47 15.05 47.18
C ALA A 83 -126.74 15.34 45.86
N GLU A 84 -127.08 16.43 45.19
CA GLU A 84 -126.39 16.91 43.98
C GLU A 84 -124.93 17.29 44.28
N ALA A 85 -124.66 17.99 45.38
CA ALA A 85 -123.30 18.35 45.80
C ALA A 85 -122.46 17.12 46.21
N GLU A 86 -123.05 16.14 46.89
CA GLU A 86 -122.39 14.87 47.20
C GLU A 86 -122.12 14.04 45.93
N GLN A 87 -123.05 14.02 44.97
CA GLN A 87 -122.87 13.38 43.66
C GLN A 87 -121.78 14.07 42.83
N GLN A 88 -121.73 15.41 42.80
CA GLN A 88 -120.64 16.17 42.18
C GLN A 88 -119.30 15.87 42.87
N SER A 89 -119.25 15.81 44.21
CA SER A 89 -118.04 15.45 44.95
C SER A 89 -117.53 14.04 44.61
N VAL A 90 -118.43 13.07 44.45
CA VAL A 90 -118.09 11.71 44.02
C VAL A 90 -117.60 11.69 42.56
N SER A 91 -118.20 12.49 41.68
CA SER A 91 -117.76 12.62 40.28
C SER A 91 -116.34 13.22 40.18
N LEU A 92 -116.10 14.35 40.85
CA LEU A 92 -114.79 15.01 40.92
C LEU A 92 -113.71 14.12 41.56
N LYS A 93 -114.07 13.24 42.52
CA LYS A 93 -113.15 12.23 43.08
C LYS A 93 -112.80 11.14 42.05
N LYS A 94 -113.77 10.63 41.29
CA LYS A 94 -113.51 9.68 40.20
C LYS A 94 -112.64 10.30 39.10
N GLU A 95 -112.90 11.56 38.76
CA GLU A 95 -112.12 12.32 37.79
C GLU A 95 -110.68 12.58 38.26
N ASN A 96 -110.47 12.93 39.55
CA ASN A 96 -109.12 13.04 40.13
C ASN A 96 -108.37 11.71 40.16
N ILE A 97 -109.04 10.59 40.46
CA ILE A 97 -108.43 9.26 40.40
C ILE A 97 -108.04 8.91 38.95
N LYS A 98 -108.90 9.21 37.98
CA LYS A 98 -108.61 9.01 36.55
C LYS A 98 -107.43 9.86 36.09
N MET A 99 -107.42 11.17 36.39
CA MET A 99 -106.28 12.04 36.05
C MET A 99 -104.99 11.62 36.76
N LYS A 100 -105.04 11.13 38.01
CA LYS A 100 -103.84 10.60 38.68
C LYS A 100 -103.30 9.38 37.92
N GLN A 101 -104.15 8.44 37.55
CA GLN A 101 -103.73 7.27 36.76
C GLN A 101 -103.16 7.71 35.39
N GLU A 102 -103.80 8.64 34.70
CA GLU A 102 -103.32 9.14 33.40
C GLU A 102 -101.97 9.87 33.50
N VAL A 103 -101.68 10.53 34.63
CA VAL A 103 -100.35 11.10 34.94
C VAL A 103 -99.33 10.01 35.26
N GLU A 104 -99.70 9.02 36.07
CA GLU A 104 -98.83 7.91 36.51
C GLU A 104 -98.43 7.01 35.31
N ASP A 105 -99.38 6.70 34.44
CA ASP A 105 -99.18 6.03 33.13
C ASP A 105 -98.31 6.87 32.17
N SER A 106 -98.37 8.20 32.26
CA SER A 106 -97.56 9.11 31.42
C SER A 106 -96.13 9.24 31.93
N VAL A 107 -95.93 9.22 33.26
CA VAL A 107 -94.59 9.19 33.88
C VAL A 107 -93.90 7.86 33.55
N SER A 108 -94.58 6.72 33.65
CA SER A 108 -94.04 5.42 33.23
C SER A 108 -93.53 5.44 31.78
N LYS A 109 -94.32 5.96 30.84
CA LYS A 109 -93.89 6.09 29.43
C LYS A 109 -92.71 7.03 29.23
N MET A 110 -92.62 8.09 30.04
CA MET A 110 -91.49 9.02 30.02
C MET A 110 -90.21 8.35 30.53
N GLU A 111 -90.28 7.58 31.62
CA GLU A 111 -89.16 6.80 32.15
C GLU A 111 -88.67 5.73 31.16
N ASP A 112 -89.58 5.07 30.43
CA ASP A 112 -89.20 4.03 29.47
C ASP A 112 -88.56 4.64 28.20
N MET A 113 -89.08 5.75 27.68
CA MET A 113 -88.40 6.49 26.60
C MET A 113 -87.02 7.05 27.04
N GLN A 114 -86.89 7.47 28.30
CA GLN A 114 -85.61 7.91 28.88
C GLN A 114 -84.58 6.76 28.87
N LYS A 115 -84.98 5.55 29.28
CA LYS A 115 -84.12 4.34 29.25
C LYS A 115 -83.71 3.97 27.82
N GLU A 116 -84.62 4.05 26.85
CA GLU A 116 -84.32 3.81 25.44
C GLU A 116 -83.34 4.84 24.86
N PHE A 117 -83.54 6.12 25.19
CA PHE A 117 -82.63 7.19 24.78
C PHE A 117 -81.22 7.00 25.36
N GLU A 118 -81.10 6.72 26.66
CA GLU A 118 -79.82 6.42 27.31
C GLU A 118 -79.15 5.16 26.74
N GLN A 119 -79.92 4.16 26.32
CA GLN A 119 -79.39 2.95 25.67
C GLN A 119 -78.89 3.25 24.25
N SER A 120 -79.61 4.09 23.49
CA SER A 120 -79.17 4.55 22.17
C SER A 120 -77.91 5.42 22.26
N GLN A 121 -77.83 6.31 23.25
CA GLN A 121 -76.64 7.12 23.50
C GLN A 121 -75.42 6.26 23.87
N ARG A 122 -75.60 5.25 24.73
CA ARG A 122 -74.55 4.28 25.09
C ARG A 122 -74.12 3.38 23.93
N ASN A 123 -74.97 3.15 22.93
CA ASN A 123 -74.59 2.44 21.70
C ASN A 123 -73.79 3.35 20.76
N CYS A 124 -74.27 4.57 20.51
CA CYS A 124 -73.59 5.57 19.68
C CYS A 124 -72.17 5.91 20.21
N MET A 125 -72.01 6.06 21.53
CA MET A 125 -70.71 6.18 22.19
C MET A 125 -69.73 5.05 21.81
N LYS A 126 -70.20 3.80 21.80
CA LYS A 126 -69.35 2.64 21.45
C LYS A 126 -68.96 2.61 19.98
N GLU A 127 -69.85 3.01 19.08
CA GLU A 127 -69.53 3.11 17.65
C GLU A 127 -68.49 4.22 17.40
N ILE A 128 -68.60 5.35 18.12
CA ILE A 128 -67.59 6.42 18.09
C ILE A 128 -66.25 5.93 18.65
N GLU A 129 -66.22 5.18 19.75
CA GLU A 129 -64.97 4.61 20.31
C GLU A 129 -64.31 3.58 19.37
N ASN A 130 -65.13 2.74 18.71
CA ASN A 130 -64.65 1.79 17.69
C ASN A 130 -64.05 2.51 16.49
N LEU A 131 -64.75 3.51 15.92
CA LEU A 131 -64.25 4.29 14.79
C LEU A 131 -63.00 5.11 15.16
N LYS A 132 -62.90 5.61 16.40
CA LYS A 132 -61.73 6.31 16.94
C LYS A 132 -60.51 5.38 17.04
N THR A 133 -60.68 4.17 17.55
CA THR A 133 -59.58 3.18 17.63
C THR A 133 -59.13 2.70 16.25
N GLU A 134 -60.07 2.47 15.31
CA GLU A 134 -59.76 2.09 13.94
C GLU A 134 -59.03 3.21 13.16
N LEU A 135 -59.47 4.46 13.30
CA LEU A 135 -58.82 5.63 12.70
C LEU A 135 -57.40 5.84 13.24
N MET A 136 -57.18 5.66 14.55
CA MET A 136 -55.84 5.74 15.16
C MET A 136 -54.92 4.61 14.66
N ALA A 137 -55.42 3.40 14.46
CA ALA A 137 -54.65 2.29 13.89
C ALA A 137 -54.20 2.59 12.44
N VAL A 138 -55.11 3.10 11.60
CA VAL A 138 -54.80 3.51 10.21
C VAL A 138 -53.78 4.65 10.20
N HIS A 139 -53.92 5.65 11.06
CA HIS A 139 -52.98 6.78 11.11
C HIS A 139 -51.58 6.38 11.61
N SER A 140 -51.51 5.51 12.64
CA SER A 140 -50.25 4.93 13.10
C SER A 140 -49.54 4.18 11.97
N LYS A 141 -50.26 3.33 11.24
CA LYS A 141 -49.69 2.54 10.14
C LYS A 141 -49.19 3.43 8.99
N HIS A 142 -49.96 4.44 8.59
CA HIS A 142 -49.53 5.38 7.56
C HIS A 142 -48.29 6.20 7.98
N SER A 143 -48.16 6.54 9.26
CA SER A 143 -46.96 7.20 9.80
C SER A 143 -45.73 6.29 9.75
N GLU A 144 -45.90 5.00 10.08
CA GLU A 144 -44.86 3.97 10.04
C GLU A 144 -44.42 3.66 8.60
N ASP A 145 -45.37 3.44 7.68
CA ASP A 145 -45.10 3.26 6.25
C ASP A 145 -44.32 4.47 5.66
N LYS A 146 -44.70 5.69 6.05
CA LYS A 146 -44.02 6.94 5.65
C LYS A 146 -42.60 7.04 6.23
N ALA A 147 -42.38 6.58 7.46
CA ALA A 147 -41.05 6.54 8.07
C ALA A 147 -40.14 5.50 7.39
N ASN A 148 -40.68 4.33 7.06
CA ASN A 148 -39.98 3.27 6.34
C ASN A 148 -39.57 3.73 4.93
N LEU A 149 -40.48 4.32 4.15
CA LEU A 149 -40.17 4.90 2.84
C LEU A 149 -39.14 6.04 2.92
N GLN A 150 -39.14 6.86 3.98
CA GLN A 150 -38.09 7.85 4.22
C GLN A 150 -36.74 7.24 4.58
N LYS A 151 -36.71 6.06 5.21
CA LYS A 151 -35.48 5.32 5.51
C LYS A 151 -34.91 4.69 4.23
N GLU A 152 -35.73 3.98 3.46
CA GLU A 152 -35.34 3.39 2.17
C GLU A 152 -34.81 4.44 1.18
N LEU A 153 -35.46 5.60 1.09
CA LEU A 153 -35.00 6.69 0.21
C LEU A 153 -33.66 7.29 0.67
N LYS A 154 -33.37 7.33 1.97
CA LYS A 154 -32.05 7.71 2.50
C LYS A 154 -30.98 6.66 2.19
N GLU A 155 -31.29 5.38 2.37
CA GLU A 155 -30.37 4.29 2.07
C GLU A 155 -30.07 4.18 0.56
N ALA A 156 -31.07 4.37 -0.30
CA ALA A 156 -30.90 4.45 -1.74
C ALA A 156 -30.00 5.63 -2.15
N ARG A 157 -30.17 6.80 -1.52
CA ARG A 157 -29.27 7.95 -1.72
C ARG A 157 -27.85 7.70 -1.21
N LYS A 158 -27.67 7.00 -0.08
CA LYS A 158 -26.33 6.63 0.42
C LYS A 158 -25.63 5.70 -0.57
N LYS A 159 -26.31 4.65 -1.04
CA LYS A 159 -25.80 3.73 -2.08
C LYS A 159 -25.48 4.44 -3.39
N GLN A 160 -26.28 5.43 -3.80
CA GLN A 160 -26.01 6.25 -4.98
C GLN A 160 -24.75 7.13 -4.81
N LEU A 161 -24.48 7.64 -3.60
CA LEU A 161 -23.27 8.38 -3.29
C LEU A 161 -22.04 7.46 -3.29
N GLU A 162 -22.13 6.33 -2.58
CA GLU A 162 -21.10 5.28 -2.52
C GLU A 162 -20.67 4.81 -3.92
N PHE A 163 -21.63 4.51 -4.81
CA PHE A 163 -21.32 4.15 -6.20
C PHE A 163 -20.68 5.31 -6.99
N SER A 164 -21.07 6.56 -6.74
CA SER A 164 -20.50 7.74 -7.42
C SER A 164 -19.05 8.01 -6.98
N GLU A 165 -18.72 7.71 -5.73
CA GLU A 165 -17.37 7.81 -5.18
C GLU A 165 -16.49 6.64 -5.63
N GLN A 166 -17.03 5.43 -5.69
CA GLN A 166 -16.33 4.26 -6.24
C GLN A 166 -16.02 4.43 -7.74
N LEU A 167 -16.91 5.06 -8.51
CA LEU A 167 -16.68 5.44 -9.91
C LEU A 167 -15.55 6.48 -10.08
N LYS A 168 -15.46 7.47 -9.18
CA LYS A 168 -14.32 8.42 -9.16
C LYS A 168 -13.02 7.70 -8.84
N PHE A 169 -12.99 6.89 -7.78
CA PHE A 169 -11.80 6.14 -7.38
C PHE A 169 -11.30 5.22 -8.50
N GLN A 170 -12.22 4.57 -9.24
CA GLN A 170 -11.86 3.83 -10.45
C GLN A 170 -11.21 4.73 -11.52
N SER A 171 -11.81 5.87 -11.85
CA SER A 171 -11.25 6.84 -12.81
C SER A 171 -9.85 7.34 -12.40
N ASP A 172 -9.68 7.72 -11.13
CA ASP A 172 -8.40 8.19 -10.58
C ASP A 172 -7.34 7.07 -10.59
N SER A 173 -7.75 5.82 -10.31
CA SER A 173 -6.87 4.65 -10.40
C SER A 173 -6.44 4.34 -11.84
N GLU A 174 -7.36 4.43 -12.82
CA GLU A 174 -7.03 4.23 -14.23
C GLU A 174 -6.05 5.29 -14.73
N ASP A 175 -6.23 6.57 -14.38
CA ASP A 175 -5.32 7.64 -14.79
C ASP A 175 -3.96 7.55 -14.10
N ASN A 176 -3.88 7.00 -12.89
CA ASN A 176 -2.61 6.69 -12.25
C ASN A 176 -1.91 5.46 -12.88
N VAL A 177 -2.67 4.43 -13.29
CA VAL A 177 -2.13 3.30 -14.07
C VAL A 177 -1.59 3.77 -15.43
N LYS A 178 -2.28 4.68 -16.12
CA LYS A 178 -1.78 5.29 -17.38
C LYS A 178 -0.44 6.01 -17.17
N LYS A 179 -0.33 6.87 -16.13
CA LYS A 179 0.94 7.56 -15.80
C LYS A 179 2.08 6.59 -15.52
N LEU A 180 1.82 5.54 -14.73
CA LEU A 180 2.82 4.50 -14.44
C LEU A 180 3.22 3.71 -15.70
N GLN A 181 2.29 3.44 -16.63
CA GLN A 181 2.62 2.85 -17.93
C GLN A 181 3.52 3.77 -18.77
N GLU A 182 3.24 5.08 -18.81
CA GLU A 182 4.11 6.04 -19.50
C GLU A 182 5.51 6.13 -18.87
N GLU A 183 5.63 6.13 -17.54
CA GLU A 183 6.93 6.14 -16.86
C GLU A 183 7.71 4.86 -17.10
N ILE A 184 7.07 3.69 -17.01
CA ILE A 184 7.67 2.40 -17.38
C ILE A 184 8.14 2.42 -18.84
N GLN A 185 7.35 3.00 -19.76
CA GLN A 185 7.74 3.10 -21.18
C GLN A 185 8.92 4.05 -21.41
N LYS A 186 8.98 5.19 -20.70
CA LYS A 186 10.12 6.13 -20.73
C LYS A 186 11.40 5.45 -20.20
N ILE A 187 11.31 4.74 -19.08
CA ILE A 187 12.42 3.97 -18.49
C ILE A 187 12.89 2.86 -19.45
N ARG A 188 11.95 2.15 -20.10
CA ARG A 188 12.26 1.07 -21.04
C ARG A 188 13.01 1.58 -22.28
N LEU A 189 12.58 2.70 -22.85
CA LEU A 189 13.29 3.37 -23.95
C LEU A 189 14.70 3.80 -23.55
N ALA A 190 14.87 4.39 -22.36
CA ALA A 190 16.19 4.79 -21.86
C ALA A 190 17.15 3.60 -21.67
N PHE A 191 16.65 2.42 -21.26
CA PHE A 191 17.46 1.20 -21.22
C PHE A 191 17.74 0.62 -22.60
N GLU A 192 16.80 0.69 -23.55
CA GLU A 192 17.02 0.28 -24.94
C GLU A 192 18.10 1.15 -25.62
N GLU A 193 18.11 2.46 -25.38
CA GLU A 193 19.19 3.37 -25.83
C GLU A 193 20.55 3.06 -25.19
N GLN A 194 20.59 2.77 -23.88
CA GLN A 194 21.83 2.38 -23.19
C GLN A 194 22.38 1.05 -23.71
N ILE A 195 21.52 0.06 -23.95
CA ILE A 195 21.91 -1.23 -24.54
C ILE A 195 22.47 -1.02 -25.95
N LEU A 196 21.81 -0.21 -26.79
CA LEU A 196 22.27 0.11 -28.14
C LEU A 196 23.63 0.85 -28.12
N HIS A 197 23.84 1.75 -27.16
CA HIS A 197 25.11 2.45 -26.97
C HIS A 197 26.24 1.48 -26.57
N LEU A 198 25.99 0.59 -25.61
CA LEU A 198 26.96 -0.43 -25.19
C LEU A 198 27.26 -1.45 -26.29
N GLN A 199 26.26 -1.87 -27.06
CA GLN A 199 26.45 -2.71 -28.25
C GLN A 199 27.37 -2.03 -29.27
N LYS A 200 27.14 -0.75 -29.57
CA LYS A 200 27.98 0.02 -30.51
C LYS A 200 29.41 0.25 -30.01
N GLN A 201 29.61 0.45 -28.70
CA GLN A 201 30.95 0.49 -28.12
C GLN A 201 31.68 -0.86 -28.25
N LEU A 202 30.96 -1.97 -27.99
CA LEU A 202 31.53 -3.31 -28.08
C LEU A 202 31.86 -3.70 -29.52
N GLU A 203 31.00 -3.36 -30.48
CA GLU A 203 31.22 -3.52 -31.92
C GLU A 203 32.44 -2.73 -32.41
N ALA A 204 32.60 -1.48 -31.97
CA ALA A 204 33.79 -0.68 -32.26
C ALA A 204 35.07 -1.34 -31.70
N ALA A 205 35.04 -1.79 -30.44
CA ALA A 205 36.17 -2.45 -29.79
C ALA A 205 36.52 -3.83 -30.38
N THR A 206 35.56 -4.55 -30.99
CA THR A 206 35.86 -5.73 -31.81
C THR A 206 36.49 -5.35 -33.15
N ASN A 207 35.97 -4.33 -33.83
CA ASN A 207 36.52 -3.88 -35.12
C ASN A 207 37.96 -3.35 -34.98
N GLU A 208 38.28 -2.64 -33.90
CA GLU A 208 39.65 -2.20 -33.58
C GLU A 208 40.59 -3.40 -33.36
N LYS A 209 40.13 -4.44 -32.65
CA LYS A 209 40.92 -5.67 -32.43
C LYS A 209 41.08 -6.51 -33.70
N GLU A 210 40.07 -6.58 -34.55
CA GLU A 210 40.21 -7.25 -35.86
C GLU A 210 41.21 -6.50 -36.74
N GLN A 211 41.21 -5.16 -36.74
CA GLN A 211 42.24 -4.37 -37.42
C GLN A 211 43.64 -4.63 -36.85
N GLU A 212 43.82 -4.63 -35.51
CA GLU A 212 45.10 -4.97 -34.88
C GLU A 212 45.57 -6.40 -35.24
N ILE A 213 44.67 -7.38 -35.23
CA ILE A 213 44.96 -8.76 -35.63
C ILE A 213 45.39 -8.83 -37.10
N THR A 214 44.69 -8.17 -38.03
CA THR A 214 45.09 -8.15 -39.45
C THR A 214 46.44 -7.48 -39.65
N HIS A 215 46.73 -6.37 -38.96
CA HIS A 215 48.02 -5.70 -39.04
C HIS A 215 49.17 -6.57 -38.49
N LEU A 216 48.94 -7.28 -37.37
CA LEU A 216 49.91 -8.24 -36.83
C LEU A 216 50.14 -9.41 -37.80
N GLN A 217 49.11 -9.88 -38.51
CA GLN A 217 49.25 -10.90 -39.56
C GLN A 217 50.09 -10.39 -40.74
N GLU A 218 49.83 -9.18 -41.25
CA GLU A 218 50.63 -8.53 -42.30
C GLU A 218 52.11 -8.40 -41.89
N VAL A 219 52.38 -7.97 -40.65
CA VAL A 219 53.74 -7.83 -40.11
C VAL A 219 54.44 -9.18 -39.95
N ILE A 220 53.72 -10.23 -39.53
CA ILE A 220 54.26 -11.60 -39.46
C ILE A 220 54.57 -12.13 -40.86
N GLU A 221 53.69 -11.91 -41.84
CA GLU A 221 53.94 -12.35 -43.21
C GLU A 221 55.12 -11.60 -43.85
N ALA A 222 55.18 -10.27 -43.71
CA ALA A 222 56.28 -9.46 -44.22
C ALA A 222 57.63 -9.87 -43.63
N ASN A 223 57.68 -10.16 -42.32
CA ASN A 223 58.87 -10.71 -41.67
C ASN A 223 59.22 -12.11 -42.18
N SER A 224 58.22 -13.00 -42.36
CA SER A 224 58.43 -14.34 -42.92
C SER A 224 59.01 -14.27 -44.34
N GLN A 225 58.45 -13.43 -45.21
CA GLN A 225 58.97 -13.19 -46.55
C GLN A 225 60.40 -12.59 -46.53
N HIS A 226 60.72 -11.73 -45.58
CA HIS A 226 62.08 -11.20 -45.39
C HIS A 226 63.07 -12.28 -44.95
N TYR A 227 62.74 -13.10 -43.96
CA TYR A 227 63.58 -14.23 -43.55
C TYR A 227 63.78 -15.23 -44.70
N GLN A 228 62.74 -15.54 -45.48
CA GLN A 228 62.86 -16.42 -46.65
C GLN A 228 63.78 -15.83 -47.73
N LYS A 229 63.73 -14.51 -47.99
CA LYS A 229 64.67 -13.83 -48.90
C LYS A 229 66.12 -13.94 -48.40
N ASN A 230 66.35 -13.77 -47.10
CA ASN A 230 67.70 -13.85 -46.52
C ASN A 230 68.24 -15.29 -46.53
N VAL A 231 67.39 -16.30 -46.27
CA VAL A 231 67.74 -17.73 -46.44
C VAL A 231 68.11 -18.02 -47.90
N ASN A 232 67.34 -17.51 -48.87
CA ASN A 232 67.64 -17.68 -50.28
C ASN A 232 68.96 -17.01 -50.68
N SER A 233 69.26 -15.80 -50.19
CA SER A 233 70.53 -15.09 -50.43
C SER A 233 71.72 -15.89 -49.91
N LEU A 234 71.67 -16.31 -48.63
CA LEU A 234 72.72 -17.12 -48.01
C LEU A 234 72.92 -18.47 -48.72
N GLN A 235 71.84 -19.05 -49.27
CA GLN A 235 71.91 -20.28 -50.06
C GLN A 235 72.53 -20.05 -51.45
N GLU A 236 72.31 -18.89 -52.08
CA GLU A 236 72.98 -18.50 -53.32
C GLU A 236 74.47 -18.17 -53.08
N GLU A 237 74.79 -17.41 -52.02
CA GLU A 237 76.17 -17.11 -51.58
C GLU A 237 76.96 -18.39 -51.29
N LEU A 238 76.36 -19.38 -50.62
CA LEU A 238 76.96 -20.71 -50.43
C LEU A 238 77.20 -21.46 -51.74
N LEU A 239 76.32 -21.29 -52.74
CA LEU A 239 76.45 -21.91 -54.05
C LEU A 239 77.57 -21.26 -54.87
N GLN A 240 77.68 -19.92 -54.81
CA GLN A 240 78.78 -19.15 -55.40
C GLN A 240 80.12 -19.51 -54.74
N LEU A 241 80.21 -19.52 -53.41
CA LEU A 241 81.43 -19.89 -52.67
C LEU A 241 81.85 -21.35 -52.95
N LYS A 242 80.89 -22.26 -53.11
CA LYS A 242 81.17 -23.64 -53.52
C LYS A 242 81.69 -23.71 -54.96
N ALA A 243 81.21 -22.85 -55.86
CA ALA A 243 81.68 -22.78 -57.24
C ALA A 243 83.09 -22.17 -57.33
N THR A 244 83.40 -21.10 -56.60
CA THR A 244 84.76 -20.53 -56.57
C THR A 244 85.74 -21.53 -55.97
N HIS A 245 85.41 -22.18 -54.85
CA HIS A 245 86.24 -23.22 -54.26
C HIS A 245 86.46 -24.42 -55.22
N GLN A 246 85.43 -24.80 -56.00
CA GLN A 246 85.59 -25.84 -57.01
C GLN A 246 86.51 -25.42 -58.17
N GLU A 247 86.54 -24.13 -58.53
CA GLU A 247 87.48 -23.61 -59.55
C GLU A 247 88.91 -23.48 -59.01
N GLU A 248 89.09 -22.98 -57.78
CA GLU A 248 90.37 -22.97 -57.07
C GLU A 248 90.99 -24.38 -56.99
N VAL A 249 90.18 -25.39 -56.67
CA VAL A 249 90.61 -26.80 -56.63
C VAL A 249 91.03 -27.32 -58.01
N LYS A 250 90.35 -26.91 -59.09
CA LYS A 250 90.81 -27.23 -60.47
C LYS A 250 92.12 -26.51 -60.78
N GLU A 251 92.25 -25.23 -60.45
CA GLU A 251 93.45 -24.46 -60.76
C GLU A 251 94.66 -25.03 -60.03
N LEU A 252 94.54 -25.31 -58.74
CA LEU A 252 95.58 -26.00 -57.95
C LEU A 252 95.93 -27.37 -58.54
N MET A 253 94.94 -28.14 -59.02
CA MET A 253 95.17 -29.43 -59.67
C MET A 253 95.93 -29.26 -61.00
N CYS A 254 95.58 -28.25 -61.81
CA CYS A 254 96.31 -27.89 -63.03
C CYS A 254 97.74 -27.41 -62.75
N GLN A 255 97.96 -26.63 -61.67
CA GLN A 255 99.29 -26.19 -61.23
C GLN A 255 100.14 -27.40 -60.79
N ILE A 256 99.57 -28.34 -60.02
CA ILE A 256 100.24 -29.59 -59.65
C ILE A 256 100.58 -30.44 -60.89
N GLU A 257 99.67 -30.55 -61.86
CA GLU A 257 99.92 -31.29 -63.11
C GLU A 257 100.97 -30.61 -64.01
N ALA A 258 101.05 -29.28 -63.98
CA ALA A 258 102.11 -28.52 -64.65
C ALA A 258 103.48 -28.76 -64.00
N TYR A 259 103.60 -28.62 -62.67
CA TYR A 259 104.84 -28.92 -61.94
C TYR A 259 105.28 -30.39 -62.09
N ALA A 260 104.33 -31.33 -62.17
CA ALA A 260 104.65 -32.73 -62.44
C ALA A 260 105.29 -32.93 -63.83
N LYS A 261 104.78 -32.25 -64.87
CA LYS A 261 105.33 -32.29 -66.23
C LYS A 261 106.66 -31.54 -66.36
N GLU A 262 106.83 -30.43 -65.62
CA GLU A 262 108.10 -29.70 -65.54
C GLU A 262 109.18 -30.56 -64.87
N HIS A 263 108.88 -31.20 -63.74
CA HIS A 263 109.78 -32.16 -63.10
C HIS A 263 110.05 -33.40 -63.98
N GLU A 264 109.06 -33.89 -64.75
CA GLU A 264 109.29 -34.96 -65.73
C GLU A 264 110.22 -34.51 -66.87
N ALA A 265 110.11 -33.26 -67.34
CA ALA A 265 111.04 -32.67 -68.29
C ALA A 265 112.45 -32.51 -67.69
N GLU A 266 112.59 -31.97 -66.48
CA GLU A 266 113.89 -31.87 -65.78
C GLU A 266 114.55 -33.24 -65.60
N VAL A 267 113.79 -34.29 -65.26
CA VAL A 267 114.31 -35.67 -65.16
C VAL A 267 114.77 -36.20 -66.52
N ASN A 268 114.07 -35.87 -67.61
CA ASN A 268 114.47 -36.26 -68.96
C ASN A 268 115.73 -35.50 -69.43
N ASP A 269 115.83 -34.20 -69.17
CA ASP A 269 117.02 -33.39 -69.45
C ASP A 269 118.22 -33.84 -68.60
N LEU A 270 118.01 -34.19 -67.33
CA LEU A 270 119.04 -34.77 -66.46
C LEU A 270 119.53 -36.13 -67.00
N ASN A 271 118.62 -36.96 -67.52
CA ASN A 271 118.97 -38.22 -68.17
C ASN A 271 119.75 -37.98 -69.48
N GLN A 272 119.37 -37.00 -70.30
CA GLN A 272 120.08 -36.66 -71.54
C GLN A 272 121.46 -36.05 -71.26
N LEU A 273 121.59 -35.20 -70.23
CA LEU A 273 122.87 -34.68 -69.76
C LEU A 273 123.79 -35.81 -69.25
N LYS A 274 123.22 -36.79 -68.56
CA LYS A 274 123.92 -38.00 -68.08
C LYS A 274 124.37 -38.89 -69.24
N GLU A 275 123.56 -39.04 -70.28
CA GLU A 275 123.93 -39.73 -71.53
C GLU A 275 125.07 -39.00 -72.27
N ASN A 276 125.01 -37.66 -72.32
CA ASN A 276 126.06 -36.84 -72.93
C ASN A 276 127.38 -36.87 -72.12
N LEU A 277 127.31 -36.94 -70.78
CA LEU A 277 128.48 -37.17 -69.92
C LEU A 277 129.11 -38.55 -70.13
N VAL A 278 128.33 -39.58 -70.46
CA VAL A 278 128.85 -40.90 -70.87
C VAL A 278 129.56 -40.80 -72.22
N LYS A 279 128.95 -40.14 -73.23
CA LYS A 279 129.59 -39.93 -74.54
C LYS A 279 130.91 -39.13 -74.41
N GLN A 280 130.94 -38.10 -73.57
CA GLN A 280 132.16 -37.33 -73.31
C GLN A 280 133.26 -38.16 -72.62
N ARG A 281 132.89 -39.12 -71.74
CA ARG A 281 133.84 -40.11 -71.20
C ARG A 281 134.44 -40.97 -72.31
N GLU A 282 133.60 -41.57 -73.15
CA GLU A 282 134.06 -42.40 -74.27
C GLU A 282 134.94 -41.65 -75.28
N GLU A 283 134.64 -40.38 -75.57
CA GLU A 283 135.49 -39.54 -76.42
C GLU A 283 136.83 -39.21 -75.76
N SER A 284 136.84 -38.94 -74.46
CA SER A 284 138.10 -38.70 -73.71
C SER A 284 139.01 -39.93 -73.68
N GLU A 285 138.41 -41.13 -73.59
CA GLU A 285 139.10 -42.42 -73.59
C GLU A 285 139.71 -42.72 -74.97
N LYS A 286 138.92 -42.54 -76.04
CA LYS A 286 139.40 -42.64 -77.44
C LYS A 286 140.52 -41.65 -77.76
N ASN A 287 140.47 -40.42 -77.23
CA ASN A 287 141.48 -39.38 -77.48
C ASN A 287 142.83 -39.66 -76.80
N ILE A 288 142.85 -40.44 -75.71
CA ILE A 288 144.09 -40.95 -75.10
C ILE A 288 144.68 -42.09 -75.96
N GLN A 289 143.84 -42.98 -76.48
CA GLN A 289 144.29 -44.15 -77.25
C GLN A 289 144.85 -43.81 -78.65
N VAL A 290 144.43 -42.69 -79.25
CA VAL A 290 144.88 -42.24 -80.59
C VAL A 290 146.30 -41.63 -80.59
N LYS A 291 146.92 -41.40 -79.43
CA LYS A 291 148.15 -40.58 -79.32
C LYS A 291 149.46 -41.33 -79.07
N TYR A 292 149.45 -42.67 -79.03
CA TYR A 292 150.63 -43.46 -78.62
C TYR A 292 151.17 -44.48 -79.64
N GLU A 293 150.46 -44.80 -80.72
CA GLU A 293 150.93 -45.78 -81.72
C GLU A 293 150.69 -45.32 -83.17
N CYS A 294 151.71 -44.71 -83.80
CA CYS A 294 152.13 -44.93 -85.19
C CYS A 294 153.24 -43.97 -85.69
N GLU A 295 154.43 -44.03 -85.09
CA GLU A 295 155.66 -44.00 -85.91
C GLU A 295 156.33 -45.38 -85.73
N LEU A 296 155.89 -46.32 -86.56
CA LEU A 296 156.33 -47.72 -86.57
C LEU A 296 157.51 -47.90 -87.53
N GLU A 297 158.61 -48.51 -87.08
CA GLU A 297 159.42 -49.34 -87.98
C GLU A 297 160.27 -50.41 -87.26
N ASN A 298 160.51 -51.51 -87.99
CA ASN A 298 161.50 -52.58 -87.76
C ASN A 298 161.26 -53.68 -86.69
N VAL A 299 160.89 -54.88 -87.20
CA VAL A 299 161.42 -56.23 -86.87
C VAL A 299 161.20 -56.83 -85.45
N GLY A 300 160.43 -57.93 -85.35
CA GLY A 300 160.46 -58.79 -84.13
C GLY A 300 159.36 -59.87 -83.97
N LYS A 301 159.32 -60.90 -84.83
CA LYS A 301 158.41 -62.08 -84.72
C LYS A 301 158.58 -62.88 -83.39
N PRO A 302 157.61 -63.74 -82.94
CA PRO A 302 156.23 -63.97 -83.43
C PRO A 302 155.13 -64.11 -82.34
N SER A 303 153.86 -63.90 -82.73
CA SER A 303 152.75 -64.83 -82.46
C SER A 303 151.63 -64.65 -83.50
N ASN A 304 150.69 -65.58 -83.61
CA ASN A 304 149.86 -65.75 -84.82
C ASN A 304 148.45 -65.12 -84.77
N ALA A 305 148.11 -64.45 -85.89
CA ALA A 305 146.84 -64.45 -86.64
C ALA A 305 145.52 -64.13 -85.88
N ASN A 306 144.83 -63.00 -86.11
CA ASN A 306 144.04 -62.63 -87.33
C ASN A 306 143.16 -63.80 -87.85
N GLN A 307 141.85 -63.72 -88.08
CA GLN A 307 141.03 -62.64 -88.65
C GLN A 307 139.53 -63.03 -88.60
N GLU A 308 138.62 -62.15 -89.08
CA GLU A 308 137.18 -62.36 -89.33
C GLU A 308 136.26 -62.37 -88.08
N ASN A 309 135.46 -61.31 -87.85
CA ASN A 309 134.18 -60.93 -88.48
C ASN A 309 132.98 -61.77 -87.97
N GLN A 310 131.93 -61.20 -87.36
CA GLN A 310 131.65 -59.79 -87.05
C GLN A 310 130.75 -59.67 -85.80
N ASN A 311 131.03 -58.84 -84.80
CA ASN A 311 132.26 -58.53 -84.02
C ASN A 311 131.79 -57.70 -82.81
N SER A 312 132.24 -57.82 -81.55
CA SER A 312 133.03 -58.81 -80.79
C SER A 312 132.87 -58.46 -79.29
N LEU A 313 133.40 -59.16 -78.29
CA LEU A 313 133.46 -60.57 -77.88
C LEU A 313 134.19 -60.61 -76.51
N GLU A 314 133.57 -61.23 -75.49
CA GLU A 314 134.11 -61.78 -74.21
C GLU A 314 135.29 -61.17 -73.38
N LYS A 315 135.09 -61.18 -72.03
CA LYS A 315 136.04 -61.48 -70.91
C LYS A 315 137.26 -60.52 -70.67
N ILE A 316 137.59 -60.04 -69.45
CA ILE A 316 138.00 -60.71 -68.17
C ILE A 316 139.37 -61.44 -68.32
N PRO A 317 140.42 -61.22 -67.49
CA PRO A 317 140.78 -60.08 -66.60
C PRO A 317 142.32 -59.72 -66.48
N SER A 318 142.65 -58.65 -65.74
CA SER A 318 143.75 -58.43 -64.73
C SER A 318 145.19 -59.05 -64.79
N VAL A 319 146.16 -58.34 -64.16
CA VAL A 319 147.37 -58.78 -63.34
C VAL A 319 148.83 -58.46 -63.81
N GLU A 320 149.47 -57.57 -63.03
CA GLU A 320 150.87 -57.50 -62.48
C GLU A 320 152.20 -57.23 -63.26
N ASN A 321 153.10 -56.53 -62.50
CA ASN A 321 154.57 -56.43 -62.50
C ASN A 321 155.36 -55.71 -63.63
N ASP A 322 156.52 -55.07 -63.39
CA ASP A 322 157.33 -54.91 -62.14
C ASP A 322 158.19 -53.61 -62.11
N GLN A 323 158.28 -52.96 -60.93
CA GLN A 323 159.42 -52.19 -60.33
C GLN A 323 160.25 -51.10 -61.09
N PRO A 324 161.05 -50.24 -60.41
CA PRO A 324 161.11 -49.93 -58.96
C PRO A 324 161.24 -48.41 -58.59
N SER A 325 160.34 -47.90 -57.73
CA SER A 325 160.63 -46.74 -56.84
C SER A 325 159.77 -46.76 -55.56
N LEU A 326 159.47 -47.98 -55.09
CA LEU A 326 158.42 -48.29 -54.11
C LEU A 326 158.92 -48.27 -52.65
N LYS A 327 159.11 -47.08 -52.06
CA LYS A 327 159.20 -46.89 -50.59
C LYS A 327 158.63 -45.57 -50.04
N GLU A 328 158.74 -44.43 -50.74
CA GLU A 328 158.16 -43.16 -50.26
C GLU A 328 156.68 -42.96 -50.64
N LEU A 329 156.18 -43.73 -51.60
CA LEU A 329 154.77 -43.67 -52.05
C LEU A 329 153.84 -44.56 -51.22
N ASP A 330 154.27 -45.76 -50.83
CA ASP A 330 153.42 -46.72 -50.14
C ASP A 330 153.01 -46.24 -48.73
N GLU A 331 153.94 -45.66 -47.96
CA GLU A 331 153.62 -45.01 -46.68
C GLU A 331 152.63 -43.84 -46.83
N LYS A 332 152.67 -43.15 -47.99
CA LYS A 332 151.75 -42.06 -48.32
C LYS A 332 150.35 -42.58 -48.63
N ILE A 333 150.27 -43.70 -49.35
CA ILE A 333 149.01 -44.36 -49.74
C ILE A 333 148.35 -44.99 -48.52
N GLU A 334 149.10 -45.73 -47.68
CA GLU A 334 148.53 -46.33 -46.46
C GLU A 334 147.98 -45.27 -45.50
N TYR A 335 148.68 -44.13 -45.33
CA TYR A 335 148.19 -43.01 -44.53
C TYR A 335 146.88 -42.42 -45.10
N LEU A 336 146.82 -42.20 -46.42
CA LEU A 336 145.64 -41.62 -47.07
C LEU A 336 144.44 -42.58 -47.12
N GLU A 337 144.65 -43.88 -47.31
CA GLU A 337 143.58 -44.88 -47.21
C GLU A 337 142.98 -44.93 -45.79
N LYS A 338 143.84 -44.85 -44.78
CA LYS A 338 143.44 -44.88 -43.36
C LYS A 338 142.68 -43.62 -42.98
N GLU A 339 143.14 -42.45 -43.43
CA GLU A 339 142.43 -41.17 -43.27
C GLU A 339 141.09 -41.16 -44.03
N SER A 340 141.04 -41.78 -45.22
CA SER A 340 139.82 -41.93 -46.01
C SER A 340 138.77 -42.81 -45.30
N LYS A 341 139.17 -43.99 -44.82
CA LYS A 341 138.32 -44.89 -44.01
C LYS A 341 137.83 -44.20 -42.74
N GLU A 342 138.67 -43.43 -42.05
CA GLU A 342 138.24 -42.62 -40.91
C GLU A 342 137.23 -41.52 -41.28
N LYS A 343 137.39 -40.85 -42.42
CA LYS A 343 136.45 -39.83 -42.91
C LYS A 343 135.10 -40.45 -43.31
N GLU A 344 135.12 -41.60 -44.00
CA GLU A 344 133.93 -42.39 -44.35
C GLU A 344 133.17 -42.84 -43.09
N GLU A 345 133.86 -43.36 -42.07
CA GLU A 345 133.26 -43.68 -40.78
C GLU A 345 132.62 -42.46 -40.10
N LYS A 346 133.31 -41.30 -40.09
CA LYS A 346 132.80 -40.05 -39.51
C LYS A 346 131.55 -39.58 -40.26
N ILE A 347 131.54 -39.64 -41.59
CA ILE A 347 130.38 -39.34 -42.43
C ILE A 347 129.21 -40.29 -42.13
N ASN A 348 129.45 -41.58 -42.00
CA ASN A 348 128.39 -42.55 -41.71
C ASN A 348 127.84 -42.42 -40.29
N LYS A 349 128.68 -42.07 -39.30
CA LYS A 349 128.25 -41.67 -37.94
C LYS A 349 127.40 -40.40 -37.97
N ILE A 350 127.78 -39.37 -38.74
CA ILE A 350 127.00 -38.13 -38.90
C ILE A 350 125.65 -38.41 -39.60
N LYS A 351 125.62 -39.20 -40.66
CA LYS A 351 124.36 -39.63 -41.33
C LYS A 351 123.42 -40.35 -40.36
N LEU A 352 123.95 -41.27 -39.54
CA LEU A 352 123.16 -41.99 -38.54
C LEU A 352 122.58 -41.06 -37.45
N VAL A 353 123.36 -40.07 -36.99
CA VAL A 353 122.88 -39.04 -36.05
C VAL A 353 121.82 -38.14 -36.69
N ALA A 354 122.00 -37.72 -37.96
CA ALA A 354 121.01 -36.93 -38.67
C ALA A 354 119.69 -37.68 -38.89
N VAL A 355 119.75 -38.98 -39.21
CA VAL A 355 118.55 -39.83 -39.34
C VAL A 355 117.86 -40.06 -37.98
N LYS A 356 118.63 -40.24 -36.89
CA LYS A 356 118.06 -40.27 -35.53
C LYS A 356 117.37 -38.96 -35.16
N ALA A 357 118.08 -37.83 -35.27
CA ALA A 357 117.55 -36.51 -34.93
C ALA A 357 116.30 -36.18 -35.77
N LYS A 358 116.26 -36.54 -37.05
CA LYS A 358 115.05 -36.39 -37.87
C LYS A 358 113.91 -37.28 -37.37
N LYS A 359 114.17 -38.56 -37.04
CA LYS A 359 113.15 -39.49 -36.54
C LYS A 359 112.61 -39.07 -35.16
N GLU A 360 113.47 -38.54 -34.29
CA GLU A 360 113.13 -37.99 -32.97
C GLU A 360 112.34 -36.67 -33.09
N LEU A 361 112.66 -35.83 -34.09
CA LEU A 361 111.86 -34.64 -34.42
C LEU A 361 110.50 -35.01 -35.05
N ASP A 362 110.44 -36.03 -35.91
CA ASP A 362 109.20 -36.54 -36.49
C ASP A 362 108.31 -37.27 -35.45
N SER A 363 108.87 -37.86 -34.38
CA SER A 363 108.08 -38.38 -33.26
C SER A 363 107.61 -37.27 -32.32
N SER A 364 108.50 -36.35 -31.94
CA SER A 364 108.15 -35.18 -31.11
C SER A 364 107.09 -34.29 -31.78
N ARG A 365 107.14 -34.15 -33.12
CA ARG A 365 106.09 -33.45 -33.89
C ARG A 365 104.74 -34.17 -33.84
N LYS A 366 104.71 -35.51 -33.79
CA LYS A 366 103.47 -36.29 -33.63
C LYS A 366 102.92 -36.19 -32.21
N GLU A 367 103.77 -36.28 -31.20
CA GLU A 367 103.41 -36.08 -29.79
C GLU A 367 102.85 -34.65 -29.58
N ALA A 368 103.47 -33.63 -30.18
CA ALA A 368 102.96 -32.25 -30.16
C ALA A 368 101.67 -32.04 -30.98
N GLN A 369 101.34 -32.97 -31.89
CA GLN A 369 100.07 -32.97 -32.63
C GLN A 369 98.96 -33.61 -31.79
N THR A 370 99.21 -34.81 -31.21
CA THR A 370 98.22 -35.48 -30.35
C THR A 370 97.91 -34.66 -29.09
N LEU A 371 98.93 -34.04 -28.46
CA LEU A 371 98.71 -33.14 -27.31
C LEU A 371 97.87 -31.89 -27.66
N ARG A 372 97.83 -31.46 -28.92
CA ARG A 372 96.92 -30.38 -29.37
C ARG A 372 95.50 -30.88 -29.57
N GLU A 373 95.34 -32.07 -30.16
CA GLU A 373 94.05 -32.71 -30.37
C GLU A 373 93.40 -33.07 -29.02
N GLU A 374 94.18 -33.55 -28.05
CA GLU A 374 93.76 -33.75 -26.65
C GLU A 374 93.38 -32.42 -25.96
N LEU A 375 94.19 -31.36 -26.12
CA LEU A 375 93.87 -30.03 -25.55
C LEU A 375 92.58 -29.43 -26.13
N GLU A 376 92.30 -29.65 -27.41
CA GLU A 376 91.07 -29.15 -28.04
C GLU A 376 89.85 -30.02 -27.69
N SER A 377 90.02 -31.34 -27.49
CA SER A 377 88.99 -32.20 -26.89
C SER A 377 88.62 -31.72 -25.49
N VAL A 378 89.60 -31.54 -24.61
CA VAL A 378 89.41 -31.07 -23.21
C VAL A 378 88.81 -29.66 -23.17
N ARG A 379 89.09 -28.80 -24.15
CA ARG A 379 88.38 -27.51 -24.31
C ARG A 379 86.91 -27.71 -24.67
N SER A 380 86.61 -28.55 -25.66
CA SER A 380 85.22 -28.83 -26.07
C SER A 380 84.39 -29.46 -24.95
N GLU A 381 84.98 -30.40 -24.19
CA GLU A 381 84.38 -31.02 -23.01
C GLU A 381 84.12 -29.99 -21.89
N LYS A 382 85.11 -29.12 -21.62
CA LYS A 382 84.97 -28.03 -20.63
C LYS A 382 83.87 -27.04 -21.03
N ASP A 383 83.79 -26.65 -22.30
CA ASP A 383 82.81 -25.67 -22.76
C ASP A 383 81.40 -26.28 -22.87
N GLN A 384 81.28 -27.58 -23.20
CA GLN A 384 80.05 -28.35 -23.12
C GLN A 384 79.58 -28.50 -21.65
N LEU A 385 80.48 -28.81 -20.72
CA LEU A 385 80.18 -28.85 -19.29
C LEU A 385 79.78 -27.46 -18.77
N SER A 386 80.40 -26.38 -19.26
CA SER A 386 80.05 -24.99 -18.93
C SER A 386 78.70 -24.54 -19.52
N ALA A 387 78.27 -25.11 -20.65
CA ALA A 387 76.89 -24.98 -21.13
C ALA A 387 75.92 -25.69 -20.17
N SER A 388 76.12 -27.00 -19.94
CA SER A 388 75.25 -27.79 -19.05
C SER A 388 75.16 -27.25 -17.61
N MET A 389 76.25 -26.68 -17.08
CA MET A 389 76.27 -26.00 -15.79
C MET A 389 75.39 -24.74 -15.76
N ARG A 390 75.35 -23.96 -16.86
CA ARG A 390 74.45 -22.80 -16.99
C ARG A 390 73.00 -23.23 -17.12
N ASP A 391 72.72 -24.26 -17.90
CA ASP A 391 71.37 -24.82 -18.06
C ASP A 391 70.83 -25.33 -16.71
N LEU A 392 71.68 -25.97 -15.89
CA LEU A 392 71.34 -26.43 -14.54
C LEU A 392 71.10 -25.27 -13.56
N ILE A 393 71.89 -24.18 -13.65
CA ILE A 393 71.68 -22.97 -12.83
C ILE A 393 70.36 -22.29 -13.21
N GLN A 394 70.08 -22.12 -14.51
CA GLN A 394 68.82 -21.55 -14.99
C GLN A 394 67.63 -22.44 -14.62
N GLY A 395 67.80 -23.77 -14.64
CA GLY A 395 66.86 -24.74 -14.08
C GLY A 395 66.58 -24.47 -12.60
N ALA A 396 67.62 -24.38 -11.76
CA ALA A 396 67.48 -24.11 -10.32
C ALA A 396 66.82 -22.74 -10.03
N GLU A 397 67.12 -21.70 -10.82
CA GLU A 397 66.46 -20.40 -10.72
C GLU A 397 64.98 -20.47 -11.09
N SER A 398 64.61 -21.22 -12.14
CA SER A 398 63.21 -21.41 -12.51
C SER A 398 62.42 -22.21 -11.46
N TYR A 399 63.03 -23.24 -10.85
CA TYR A 399 62.44 -23.95 -9.70
C TYR A 399 62.27 -23.04 -8.48
N LYS A 400 63.24 -22.17 -8.19
CA LYS A 400 63.14 -21.19 -7.10
C LYS A 400 62.00 -20.20 -7.34
N ASN A 401 61.83 -19.72 -8.57
CA ASN A 401 60.73 -18.82 -8.92
C ASN A 401 59.37 -19.52 -8.80
N LEU A 402 59.27 -20.77 -9.25
CA LEU A 402 58.05 -21.59 -9.10
C LEU A 402 57.69 -21.82 -7.62
N LEU A 403 58.67 -22.01 -6.74
CA LEU A 403 58.45 -22.12 -5.29
C LEU A 403 57.93 -20.80 -4.70
N LEU A 404 58.49 -19.64 -5.09
CA LEU A 404 58.01 -18.33 -4.67
C LEU A 404 56.59 -18.02 -5.18
N GLU A 405 56.22 -18.51 -6.36
CA GLU A 405 54.83 -18.44 -6.85
C GLU A 405 53.89 -19.36 -6.06
N TYR A 406 54.34 -20.55 -5.67
CA TYR A 406 53.58 -21.47 -4.82
C TYR A 406 53.34 -20.89 -3.42
N ASP A 407 54.38 -20.36 -2.77
CA ASP A 407 54.27 -19.71 -1.45
C ASP A 407 53.27 -18.53 -1.51
N LYS A 408 53.37 -17.70 -2.55
CA LYS A 408 52.46 -16.58 -2.80
C LYS A 408 51.01 -17.02 -3.07
N GLN A 409 50.80 -18.15 -3.77
CA GLN A 409 49.48 -18.74 -3.95
C GLN A 409 48.93 -19.30 -2.62
N SER A 410 49.78 -19.81 -1.73
CA SER A 410 49.36 -20.23 -0.38
C SER A 410 48.92 -19.03 0.47
N GLU A 411 49.69 -17.93 0.47
CA GLU A 411 49.30 -16.68 1.15
C GLU A 411 47.95 -16.15 0.63
N GLN A 412 47.75 -16.14 -0.69
CA GLN A 412 46.48 -15.73 -1.30
C GLN A 412 45.32 -16.67 -0.91
N LEU A 413 45.55 -17.98 -0.87
CA LEU A 413 44.56 -18.96 -0.44
C LEU A 413 44.18 -18.77 1.04
N ASP A 414 45.12 -18.45 1.92
CA ASP A 414 44.84 -18.20 3.33
C ASP A 414 44.09 -16.86 3.56
N ILE A 415 44.41 -15.81 2.79
CA ILE A 415 43.65 -14.55 2.79
C ILE A 415 42.19 -14.79 2.32
N GLU A 416 41.96 -15.61 1.29
CA GLU A 416 40.60 -15.93 0.85
C GLU A 416 39.86 -16.86 1.84
N LYS A 417 40.56 -17.72 2.59
CA LYS A 417 39.95 -18.46 3.73
C LYS A 417 39.50 -17.50 4.83
N GLU A 418 40.34 -16.55 5.24
CA GLU A 418 39.94 -15.54 6.23
C GLU A 418 38.77 -14.70 5.72
N ARG A 419 38.75 -14.31 4.44
CA ARG A 419 37.60 -13.63 3.84
C ARG A 419 36.34 -14.50 3.85
N ALA A 420 36.45 -15.78 3.50
CA ALA A 420 35.32 -16.72 3.52
C ALA A 420 34.75 -16.88 4.94
N ASN A 421 35.61 -17.10 5.94
CA ASN A 421 35.22 -17.19 7.35
C ASN A 421 34.52 -15.91 7.83
N ASN A 422 35.02 -14.73 7.43
CA ASN A 422 34.40 -13.45 7.75
C ASN A 422 33.00 -13.30 7.12
N PHE A 423 32.80 -13.77 5.88
CA PHE A 423 31.47 -13.81 5.26
C PHE A 423 30.55 -14.84 5.92
N GLU A 424 31.06 -16.00 6.33
CA GLU A 424 30.30 -17.01 7.07
C GLU A 424 29.77 -16.44 8.40
N HIS A 425 30.61 -15.75 9.18
CA HIS A 425 30.18 -15.06 10.40
C HIS A 425 29.11 -13.99 10.12
N HIS A 426 29.22 -13.22 9.02
CA HIS A 426 28.17 -12.26 8.65
C HIS A 426 26.85 -12.95 8.26
N VAL A 427 26.92 -14.11 7.58
CA VAL A 427 25.73 -14.90 7.24
C VAL A 427 25.10 -15.52 8.48
N GLU A 428 25.88 -16.01 9.44
CA GLU A 428 25.38 -16.48 10.73
C GLU A 428 24.69 -15.35 11.50
N ASP A 429 25.28 -14.15 11.53
CA ASP A 429 24.72 -13.03 12.29
C ASP A 429 23.46 -12.44 11.66
N LEU A 430 23.41 -12.36 10.32
CA LEU A 430 22.19 -12.03 9.58
C LEU A 430 21.11 -13.10 9.77
N THR A 431 21.48 -14.39 9.81
CA THR A 431 20.55 -15.49 10.11
C THR A 431 20.04 -15.42 11.55
N ARG A 432 20.88 -15.01 12.50
CA ARG A 432 20.50 -14.78 13.91
C ARG A 432 19.52 -13.61 14.04
N GLN A 433 19.78 -12.49 13.35
CA GLN A 433 18.86 -11.36 13.29
C GLN A 433 17.52 -11.74 12.63
N LEU A 434 17.55 -12.50 11.53
CA LEU A 434 16.34 -12.97 10.84
C LEU A 434 15.49 -13.89 11.73
N ARG A 435 16.11 -14.84 12.46
CA ARG A 435 15.38 -15.70 13.43
C ARG A 435 14.76 -14.88 14.56
N ASN A 436 15.47 -13.88 15.09
CA ASN A 436 14.93 -13.00 16.11
C ASN A 436 13.74 -12.18 15.58
N SER A 437 13.81 -11.70 14.33
CA SER A 437 12.69 -11.02 13.67
C SER A 437 11.51 -11.96 13.43
N SER A 438 11.74 -13.23 13.06
CA SER A 438 10.69 -14.25 12.91
C SER A 438 9.94 -14.47 14.23
N LEU A 439 10.69 -14.73 15.32
CA LEU A 439 10.13 -14.87 16.68
C LEU A 439 9.34 -13.63 17.13
N GLN A 440 9.77 -12.43 16.73
CA GLN A 440 9.03 -11.20 17.01
C GLN A 440 7.74 -11.09 16.18
N CYS A 441 7.75 -11.47 14.90
CA CYS A 441 6.56 -11.55 14.06
C CYS A 441 5.57 -12.63 14.54
N GLU A 442 6.06 -13.82 14.92
CA GLU A 442 5.26 -14.91 15.51
C GLU A 442 4.57 -14.44 16.81
N LYS A 443 5.30 -13.74 17.69
CA LYS A 443 4.73 -13.15 18.90
C LYS A 443 3.67 -12.10 18.59
N LEU A 444 3.94 -11.16 17.68
CA LEU A 444 2.97 -10.14 17.26
C LEU A 444 1.73 -10.75 16.59
N ASN A 445 1.87 -11.87 15.87
CA ASN A 445 0.74 -12.61 15.33
C ASN A 445 -0.11 -13.24 16.44
N SER A 446 0.51 -13.88 17.45
CA SER A 446 -0.24 -14.40 18.61
C SER A 446 -0.95 -13.30 19.42
N GLU A 447 -0.32 -12.12 19.57
CA GLU A 447 -0.95 -10.95 20.20
C GLU A 447 -2.11 -10.39 19.35
N ASN A 448 -2.02 -10.45 18.02
CA ASN A 448 -3.12 -10.10 17.11
C ASN A 448 -4.27 -11.12 17.16
N GLU A 449 -3.99 -12.42 17.27
CA GLU A 449 -5.02 -13.46 17.43
C GLU A 449 -5.79 -13.30 18.76
N ASP A 450 -5.08 -13.06 19.86
CA ASP A 450 -5.69 -12.73 21.17
C ASP A 450 -6.54 -11.45 21.11
N LEU A 451 -6.09 -10.43 20.36
CA LEU A 451 -6.85 -9.21 20.14
C LEU A 451 -8.09 -9.43 19.26
N LEU A 452 -8.00 -10.26 18.21
CA LEU A 452 -9.14 -10.64 17.38
C LEU A 452 -10.20 -11.40 18.19
N ALA A 453 -9.79 -12.41 18.96
CA ALA A 453 -10.70 -13.15 19.85
C ALA A 453 -11.41 -12.23 20.87
N ARG A 454 -10.70 -11.22 21.39
CA ARG A 454 -11.29 -10.16 22.24
C ARG A 454 -12.28 -9.28 21.47
N VAL A 455 -11.97 -8.88 20.23
CA VAL A 455 -12.86 -8.08 19.39
C VAL A 455 -14.13 -8.85 19.02
N GLU A 456 -14.03 -10.14 18.67
CA GLU A 456 -15.20 -11.00 18.43
C GLU A 456 -16.06 -11.17 19.69
N THR A 457 -15.44 -11.37 20.84
CA THR A 457 -16.13 -11.43 22.15
C THR A 457 -16.86 -10.12 22.44
N LEU A 458 -16.23 -8.97 22.20
CA LEU A 458 -16.84 -7.65 22.36
C LEU A 458 -17.99 -7.41 21.35
N GLN A 459 -17.86 -7.85 20.09
CA GLN A 459 -18.96 -7.80 19.12
C GLN A 459 -20.15 -8.68 19.53
N SER A 460 -19.90 -9.87 20.09
CA SER A 460 -20.94 -10.76 20.60
C SER A 460 -21.71 -10.09 21.75
N ASN A 461 -20.98 -9.50 22.71
CA ASN A 461 -21.56 -8.75 23.82
C ASN A 461 -22.32 -7.50 23.33
N ALA A 462 -21.80 -6.78 22.33
CA ALA A 462 -22.47 -5.62 21.75
C ALA A 462 -23.81 -6.00 21.08
N LYS A 463 -23.84 -7.11 20.32
CA LYS A 463 -25.08 -7.64 19.71
C LYS A 463 -26.09 -8.06 20.78
N LEU A 464 -25.65 -8.66 21.89
CA LEU A 464 -26.53 -9.02 23.00
C LEU A 464 -27.14 -7.78 23.68
N LEU A 465 -26.33 -6.73 23.88
CA LEU A 465 -26.80 -5.45 24.42
C LEU A 465 -27.75 -4.74 23.44
N GLU A 466 -27.50 -4.80 22.13
CA GLU A 466 -28.38 -4.25 21.10
C GLU A 466 -29.77 -4.93 21.11
N VAL A 467 -29.82 -6.26 21.27
CA VAL A 467 -31.08 -7.01 21.47
C VAL A 467 -31.80 -6.56 22.74
N GLN A 468 -31.10 -6.45 23.88
CA GLN A 468 -31.71 -5.97 25.14
C GLN A 468 -32.22 -4.53 25.02
N ILE A 469 -31.50 -3.66 24.31
CA ILE A 469 -31.95 -2.28 24.03
C ILE A 469 -33.22 -2.28 23.17
N LEU A 470 -33.34 -3.16 22.17
CA LEU A 470 -34.55 -3.31 21.35
C LEU A 470 -35.74 -3.85 22.15
N GLU A 471 -35.52 -4.76 23.09
CA GLU A 471 -36.58 -5.26 24.00
C GLU A 471 -37.05 -4.17 24.98
N VAL A 472 -36.12 -3.42 25.58
CA VAL A 472 -36.44 -2.27 26.45
C VAL A 472 -37.13 -1.16 25.65
N GLN A 473 -36.74 -0.91 24.39
CA GLN A 473 -37.43 0.04 23.52
C GLN A 473 -38.86 -0.40 23.19
N LYS A 474 -39.10 -1.71 22.96
CA LYS A 474 -40.47 -2.25 22.80
C LYS A 474 -41.31 -2.05 24.06
N ALA A 475 -40.77 -2.40 25.24
CA ALA A 475 -41.45 -2.22 26.52
C ALA A 475 -41.75 -0.74 26.83
N LYS A 476 -40.85 0.17 26.47
CA LYS A 476 -41.11 1.62 26.54
C LYS A 476 -42.20 2.05 25.56
N ALA A 477 -42.16 1.57 24.33
CA ALA A 477 -43.14 1.92 23.30
C ALA A 477 -44.57 1.44 23.59
N THR A 478 -44.76 0.44 24.46
CA THR A 478 -46.08 0.11 25.03
C THR A 478 -46.52 1.12 26.08
N VAL A 479 -45.67 1.48 27.05
CA VAL A 479 -46.01 2.41 28.14
C VAL A 479 -46.24 3.85 27.62
N ASP A 480 -45.41 4.32 26.70
CA ASP A 480 -45.55 5.65 26.07
C ASP A 480 -46.90 5.77 25.31
N LYS A 481 -47.43 4.67 24.75
CA LYS A 481 -48.73 4.63 24.06
C LYS A 481 -49.92 4.67 25.01
N GLU A 482 -49.81 4.05 26.18
CA GLU A 482 -50.83 4.11 27.23
C GLU A 482 -50.95 5.54 27.79
N LEU A 483 -49.83 6.23 27.99
CA LEU A 483 -49.78 7.59 28.56
C LEU A 483 -50.40 8.66 27.65
N GLU A 484 -50.20 8.61 26.33
CA GLU A 484 -50.80 9.58 25.39
C GLU A 484 -52.31 9.34 25.18
N ALA A 485 -52.79 8.09 25.32
CA ALA A 485 -54.22 7.81 25.29
C ALA A 485 -54.97 8.46 26.46
N GLU A 486 -54.41 8.39 27.69
CA GLU A 486 -55.00 9.02 28.88
C GLU A 486 -55.11 10.55 28.76
N LYS A 487 -54.11 11.19 28.11
CA LYS A 487 -54.13 12.64 27.84
C LYS A 487 -55.26 13.03 26.88
N LEU A 488 -55.43 12.30 25.78
CA LEU A 488 -56.49 12.56 24.79
C LEU A 488 -57.89 12.36 25.39
N GLU A 489 -58.07 11.37 26.26
CA GLU A 489 -59.33 11.18 26.98
C GLU A 489 -59.61 12.35 27.95
N LYS A 490 -58.61 12.82 28.69
CA LYS A 490 -58.72 14.03 29.53
C LYS A 490 -59.08 15.27 28.73
N GLU A 491 -58.42 15.51 27.59
CA GLU A 491 -58.71 16.69 26.77
C GLU A 491 -60.11 16.65 26.14
N GLN A 492 -60.58 15.46 25.76
CA GLN A 492 -61.95 15.28 25.25
C GLN A 492 -62.99 15.53 26.36
N LYS A 493 -62.79 14.99 27.57
CA LYS A 493 -63.67 15.27 28.73
C LYS A 493 -63.70 16.74 29.13
N ILE A 494 -62.57 17.45 29.00
CA ILE A 494 -62.51 18.91 29.22
C ILE A 494 -63.37 19.66 28.19
N LYS A 495 -63.36 19.25 26.91
CA LYS A 495 -64.20 19.84 25.86
C LYS A 495 -65.69 19.57 26.09
N GLU A 496 -66.05 18.35 26.51
CA GLU A 496 -67.43 17.98 26.84
C GLU A 496 -67.94 18.78 28.06
N HIS A 497 -67.11 18.93 29.12
CA HIS A 497 -67.43 19.81 30.25
C HIS A 497 -67.62 21.27 29.83
N ALA A 498 -66.78 21.79 28.93
CA ALA A 498 -66.91 23.15 28.41
C ALA A 498 -68.22 23.36 27.63
N SER A 499 -68.65 22.38 26.81
CA SER A 499 -69.97 22.45 26.17
C SER A 499 -71.13 22.44 27.18
N SER A 500 -71.07 21.59 28.22
CA SER A 500 -72.09 21.56 29.27
C SER A 500 -72.16 22.86 30.08
N VAL A 501 -71.03 23.53 30.31
CA VAL A 501 -70.99 24.87 30.95
C VAL A 501 -71.64 25.92 30.05
N ASN A 502 -71.35 25.93 28.74
CA ASN A 502 -71.98 26.87 27.80
C ASN A 502 -73.51 26.71 27.73
N GLU A 503 -74.03 25.48 27.81
CA GLU A 503 -75.47 25.22 27.87
C GLU A 503 -76.10 25.72 29.18
N LEU A 504 -75.43 25.51 30.32
CA LEU A 504 -75.85 26.04 31.62
C LEU A 504 -75.86 27.58 31.65
N GLU A 505 -74.86 28.23 31.06
CA GLU A 505 -74.85 29.69 30.91
C GLU A 505 -76.02 30.18 30.02
N GLY A 506 -76.30 29.48 28.92
CA GLY A 506 -77.46 29.76 28.05
C GLY A 506 -78.79 29.67 28.81
N LEU A 507 -78.97 28.65 29.64
CA LEU A 507 -80.16 28.47 30.49
C LEU A 507 -80.27 29.54 31.59
N GLN A 508 -79.15 29.96 32.21
CA GLN A 508 -79.15 31.11 33.13
C GLN A 508 -79.57 32.41 32.41
N LEU A 509 -79.11 32.63 31.18
CA LEU A 509 -79.46 33.78 30.37
C LEU A 509 -80.95 33.79 29.97
N GLN A 510 -81.55 32.60 29.81
CA GLN A 510 -82.99 32.43 29.62
C GLN A 510 -83.78 32.82 30.89
N LEU A 511 -83.40 32.27 32.05
CA LEU A 511 -84.00 32.57 33.35
C LEU A 511 -83.94 34.08 33.69
N LEU A 512 -82.83 34.74 33.35
CA LEU A 512 -82.63 36.17 33.61
C LEU A 512 -83.56 37.05 32.74
N LYS A 513 -83.87 36.62 31.50
CA LYS A 513 -84.90 37.27 30.66
C LYS A 513 -86.29 37.13 31.28
N GLU A 514 -86.70 35.93 31.69
CA GLU A 514 -88.02 35.71 32.32
C GLU A 514 -88.18 36.50 33.63
N LYS A 515 -87.15 36.53 34.46
CA LYS A 515 -87.12 37.35 35.69
C LYS A 515 -87.30 38.84 35.40
N LYS A 516 -86.70 39.35 34.31
CA LYS A 516 -86.85 40.74 33.86
C LYS A 516 -88.25 41.01 33.29
N GLN A 517 -88.85 40.03 32.62
CA GLN A 517 -90.24 40.05 32.15
C GLN A 517 -91.21 40.19 33.34
N LEU A 518 -91.04 39.35 34.37
CA LEU A 518 -91.86 39.32 35.58
C LEU A 518 -91.75 40.64 36.37
N GLN A 519 -90.53 41.18 36.49
CA GLN A 519 -90.29 42.47 37.14
C GLN A 519 -91.02 43.62 36.44
N LYS A 520 -91.12 43.60 35.11
CA LYS A 520 -91.83 44.62 34.33
C LYS A 520 -93.34 44.58 34.62
N THR A 521 -93.96 43.40 34.58
CA THR A 521 -95.38 43.23 34.96
C THR A 521 -95.67 43.63 36.40
N MET A 522 -94.68 43.55 37.31
CA MET A 522 -94.84 43.99 38.69
C MET A 522 -94.85 45.52 38.83
N GLN A 523 -94.05 46.24 38.02
CA GLN A 523 -94.03 47.70 37.98
C GLN A 523 -95.29 48.29 37.32
N GLU A 524 -95.78 47.65 36.25
CA GLU A 524 -97.04 48.03 35.59
C GLU A 524 -98.24 47.92 36.56
N LEU A 525 -98.22 46.95 37.49
CA LEU A 525 -99.23 46.76 38.54
C LEU A 525 -99.08 47.72 39.74
N GLU A 526 -97.92 48.37 39.88
CA GLU A 526 -97.66 49.38 40.92
C GLU A 526 -98.05 50.81 40.46
N LEU A 527 -97.95 51.11 39.17
CA LEU A 527 -98.33 52.40 38.58
C LEU A 527 -99.82 52.70 38.81
N VAL A 528 -100.69 51.71 38.58
CA VAL A 528 -102.16 51.79 38.73
C VAL A 528 -102.61 52.12 40.17
N LYS A 529 -101.72 52.06 41.17
CA LYS A 529 -102.03 52.43 42.56
C LYS A 529 -101.70 53.87 42.95
N LYS A 530 -100.95 54.62 42.13
CA LYS A 530 -100.46 55.96 42.50
C LYS A 530 -101.25 57.11 41.87
N ASP A 531 -102.11 56.83 40.90
CA ASP A 531 -102.89 57.81 40.12
C ASP A 531 -104.16 58.34 40.85
N ALA A 532 -104.13 58.41 42.19
CA ALA A 532 -105.33 58.62 43.02
C ALA A 532 -105.14 59.54 44.24
N GLN A 533 -104.45 60.67 44.09
CA GLN A 533 -104.61 61.87 44.94
C GLN A 533 -104.03 63.12 44.28
N GLN A 534 -104.77 64.23 44.25
CA GLN A 534 -104.51 65.39 43.39
C GLN A 534 -104.62 66.73 44.14
N THR A 535 -103.76 67.70 43.79
CA THR A 535 -103.91 69.18 43.91
C THR A 535 -104.30 69.82 45.25
N THR A 536 -103.43 70.72 45.74
CA THR A 536 -103.73 72.12 46.15
C THR A 536 -102.40 72.81 46.54
N LEU A 537 -102.08 74.08 46.22
CA LEU A 537 -102.70 75.05 45.29
C LEU A 537 -101.78 76.27 45.02
N MET A 538 -101.21 76.42 43.82
CA MET A 538 -100.83 77.66 43.08
C MET A 538 -99.97 78.76 43.78
N ASN A 539 -100.32 79.23 44.97
CA ASN A 539 -99.79 80.47 45.55
C ASN A 539 -98.39 80.34 46.20
N MET A 540 -97.82 79.14 46.25
CA MET A 540 -96.43 78.91 46.66
C MET A 540 -95.45 78.95 45.48
N GLU A 541 -95.97 78.71 44.26
CA GLU A 541 -95.18 78.34 43.09
C GLU A 541 -94.24 79.47 42.62
N ILE A 542 -94.62 80.74 42.77
CA ILE A 542 -93.78 81.88 42.35
C ILE A 542 -92.53 82.04 43.21
N ALA A 543 -92.66 81.91 44.54
CA ALA A 543 -91.50 81.95 45.45
C ALA A 543 -90.64 80.69 45.31
N ASP A 544 -91.26 79.57 44.96
CA ASP A 544 -90.56 78.33 44.64
C ASP A 544 -89.84 78.41 43.30
N TYR A 545 -90.34 79.12 42.28
CA TYR A 545 -89.61 79.34 41.01
C TYR A 545 -88.33 80.16 41.21
N GLU A 546 -88.31 81.18 42.06
CA GLU A 546 -87.06 81.91 42.36
C GLU A 546 -86.06 81.05 43.14
N ARG A 547 -86.52 80.25 44.12
CA ARG A 547 -85.67 79.32 44.87
C ARG A 547 -85.14 78.22 43.95
N LEU A 548 -86.01 77.65 43.11
CA LEU A 548 -85.69 76.66 42.10
C LEU A 548 -84.71 77.22 41.07
N MET A 549 -84.81 78.49 40.66
CA MET A 549 -83.84 79.09 39.72
C MET A 549 -82.45 79.25 40.37
N LYS A 550 -82.37 79.64 41.65
CA LYS A 550 -81.10 79.65 42.40
C LYS A 550 -80.54 78.24 42.60
N GLU A 551 -81.38 77.27 42.96
CA GLU A 551 -81.00 75.87 43.07
C GLU A 551 -80.57 75.26 41.72
N LEU A 552 -81.24 75.61 40.62
CA LEU A 552 -80.87 75.16 39.28
C LEU A 552 -79.54 75.76 38.86
N ASN A 553 -79.29 77.04 39.13
CA ASN A 553 -77.98 77.66 38.88
C ASN A 553 -76.88 77.00 39.73
N GLN A 554 -77.12 76.70 41.01
CA GLN A 554 -76.15 75.95 41.84
C GLN A 554 -75.97 74.50 41.38
N LYS A 555 -77.03 73.83 40.92
CA LYS A 555 -76.96 72.48 40.31
C LYS A 555 -76.26 72.52 38.94
N LEU A 556 -76.29 73.65 38.24
CA LEU A 556 -75.61 73.86 36.97
C LEU A 556 -74.13 74.14 37.19
N THR A 557 -73.74 75.06 38.10
CA THR A 557 -72.33 75.27 38.45
C THR A 557 -71.68 74.02 39.03
N ASN A 558 -72.36 73.30 39.93
CA ASN A 558 -71.88 72.01 40.46
C ASN A 558 -71.78 70.92 39.37
N LYS A 559 -72.53 71.04 38.27
CA LYS A 559 -72.37 70.16 37.10
C LYS A 559 -71.24 70.61 36.20
N THR A 560 -71.04 71.91 36.00
CA THR A 560 -69.90 72.46 35.24
C THR A 560 -68.58 72.04 35.89
N THR A 561 -68.41 72.22 37.20
CA THR A 561 -67.19 71.77 37.90
C THR A 561 -67.02 70.25 37.84
N LYS A 562 -68.12 69.48 37.92
CA LYS A 562 -68.05 68.01 37.77
C LYS A 562 -67.74 67.57 36.32
N ILE A 563 -68.05 68.38 35.31
CA ILE A 563 -67.64 68.17 33.92
C ILE A 563 -66.15 68.52 33.78
N GLU A 564 -65.70 69.65 34.32
CA GLU A 564 -64.28 70.05 34.34
C GLU A 564 -63.39 69.00 35.05
N ASP A 565 -63.84 68.45 36.18
CA ASP A 565 -63.20 67.31 36.86
C ASP A 565 -63.07 66.09 35.93
N LEU A 566 -64.14 65.75 35.21
CA LEU A 566 -64.19 64.58 34.33
C LEU A 566 -63.38 64.80 33.04
N GLU A 567 -63.31 66.02 32.51
CA GLU A 567 -62.45 66.38 31.38
C GLU A 567 -60.97 66.31 31.77
N GLN A 568 -60.62 66.72 32.99
CA GLN A 568 -59.26 66.54 33.53
C GLN A 568 -58.92 65.06 33.74
N GLU A 569 -59.83 64.26 34.31
CA GLU A 569 -59.63 62.82 34.46
C GLU A 569 -59.50 62.11 33.09
N ILE A 570 -60.36 62.44 32.11
CA ILE A 570 -60.26 61.93 30.74
C ILE A 570 -58.92 62.31 30.11
N LYS A 571 -58.40 63.52 30.35
CA LYS A 571 -57.08 63.94 29.87
C LYS A 571 -55.95 63.12 30.51
N ILE A 572 -56.01 62.89 31.82
CA ILE A 572 -55.03 62.07 32.56
C ILE A 572 -55.06 60.61 32.07
N GLN A 573 -56.25 60.01 31.93
CA GLN A 573 -56.40 58.65 31.41
C GLN A 573 -55.93 58.54 29.96
N LYS A 574 -56.15 59.57 29.13
CA LYS A 574 -55.65 59.59 27.75
C LYS A 574 -54.12 59.68 27.69
N GLN A 575 -53.49 60.52 28.51
CA GLN A 575 -52.02 60.57 28.61
C GLN A 575 -51.44 59.23 29.12
N LYS A 576 -52.10 58.59 30.09
CA LYS A 576 -51.73 57.26 30.58
C LYS A 576 -51.90 56.16 29.51
N GLN A 577 -52.94 56.25 28.68
CA GLN A 577 -53.10 55.36 27.53
C GLN A 577 -51.97 55.56 26.51
N GLU A 578 -51.57 56.80 26.26
CA GLU A 578 -50.48 57.17 25.34
C GLU A 578 -49.13 56.60 25.83
N THR A 579 -48.77 56.78 27.11
CA THR A 579 -47.54 56.17 27.67
C THR A 579 -47.57 54.64 27.66
N LEU A 580 -48.71 54.01 27.95
CA LEU A 580 -48.84 52.55 27.87
C LEU A 580 -48.73 52.03 26.41
N GLN A 581 -49.20 52.81 25.43
CA GLN A 581 -49.07 52.51 24.00
C GLN A 581 -47.59 52.59 23.56
N GLU A 582 -46.83 53.57 24.06
CA GLU A 582 -45.39 53.69 23.84
C GLU A 582 -44.62 52.53 24.51
N GLU A 583 -44.91 52.22 25.78
CA GLU A 583 -44.32 51.08 26.49
C GLU A 583 -44.59 49.75 25.75
N MET A 584 -45.84 49.48 25.36
CA MET A 584 -46.20 48.31 24.54
C MET A 584 -45.40 48.26 23.22
N SER A 585 -45.26 49.38 22.53
CA SER A 585 -44.52 49.45 21.26
C SER A 585 -43.02 49.18 21.46
N SER A 586 -42.44 49.66 22.56
CA SER A 586 -41.04 49.39 22.93
C SER A 586 -40.81 47.92 23.28
N LEU A 587 -41.73 47.29 24.01
CA LEU A 587 -41.69 45.87 24.37
C LEU A 587 -41.89 44.97 23.15
N GLN A 588 -42.77 45.35 22.21
CA GLN A 588 -42.97 44.64 20.95
C GLN A 588 -41.71 44.68 20.06
N CYS A 589 -41.05 45.84 19.96
CA CYS A 589 -39.76 45.97 19.26
C CYS A 589 -38.66 45.12 19.93
N SER A 590 -38.59 45.14 21.27
CA SER A 590 -37.67 44.31 22.04
C SER A 590 -37.89 42.82 21.82
N LEU A 591 -39.15 42.35 21.84
CA LEU A 591 -39.52 40.97 21.53
C LEU A 591 -39.08 40.57 20.11
N GLN A 592 -39.33 41.40 19.09
CA GLN A 592 -38.87 41.12 17.72
C GLN A 592 -37.34 40.98 17.66
N GLN A 593 -36.58 41.85 18.35
CA GLN A 593 -35.12 41.70 18.42
C GLN A 593 -34.68 40.40 19.10
N TYR A 594 -35.40 39.91 20.12
CA TYR A 594 -35.13 38.61 20.72
C TYR A 594 -35.51 37.45 19.80
N GLU A 595 -36.57 37.54 19.01
CA GLU A 595 -36.93 36.55 17.99
C GLU A 595 -35.90 36.50 16.84
N GLU A 596 -35.41 37.65 16.38
CA GLU A 596 -34.32 37.75 15.41
C GLU A 596 -32.99 37.17 15.96
N LYS A 597 -32.66 37.43 17.23
CA LYS A 597 -31.49 36.81 17.89
C LYS A 597 -31.68 35.29 18.01
N ASN A 598 -32.87 34.82 18.40
CA ASN A 598 -33.20 33.40 18.54
C ASN A 598 -33.15 32.67 17.18
N THR A 599 -33.66 33.28 16.10
CA THR A 599 -33.57 32.71 14.74
C THR A 599 -32.12 32.67 14.22
N LYS A 600 -31.30 33.71 14.46
CA LYS A 600 -29.85 33.70 14.15
C LYS A 600 -29.12 32.59 14.93
N ILE A 601 -29.40 32.43 16.23
CA ILE A 601 -28.84 31.34 17.06
C ILE A 601 -29.27 29.97 16.53
N LYS A 602 -30.55 29.79 16.15
CA LYS A 602 -31.04 28.54 15.52
C LYS A 602 -30.35 28.25 14.19
N GLN A 603 -30.12 29.26 13.35
CA GLN A 603 -29.37 29.11 12.10
C GLN A 603 -27.92 28.68 12.35
N LEU A 604 -27.23 29.31 13.30
CA LEU A 604 -25.87 28.91 13.70
C LEU A 604 -25.84 27.49 14.27
N LEU A 605 -26.80 27.11 15.11
CA LEU A 605 -26.91 25.74 15.65
C LEU A 605 -27.18 24.69 14.58
N VAL A 606 -27.94 25.03 13.52
CA VAL A 606 -28.15 24.15 12.36
C VAL A 606 -26.89 24.07 11.50
N LYS A 607 -26.17 25.18 11.30
CA LYS A 607 -24.89 25.23 10.56
C LYS A 607 -23.83 24.37 11.24
N THR A 608 -23.60 24.54 12.55
CA THR A 608 -22.61 23.75 13.30
C THR A 608 -23.01 22.29 13.45
N LYS A 609 -24.32 21.96 13.55
CA LYS A 609 -24.78 20.57 13.48
C LYS A 609 -24.56 19.94 12.10
N LYS A 610 -24.66 20.70 11.01
CA LYS A 610 -24.31 20.22 9.68
C LYS A 610 -22.81 20.02 9.56
N GLU A 611 -22.00 21.00 9.94
CA GLU A 611 -20.53 20.92 9.90
C GLU A 611 -19.98 19.77 10.73
N LEU A 612 -20.58 19.49 11.90
CA LEU A 612 -20.25 18.32 12.72
C LEU A 612 -20.68 16.99 12.07
N ALA A 613 -21.76 16.95 11.30
CA ALA A 613 -22.19 15.77 10.56
C ALA A 613 -21.33 15.52 9.32
N ASP A 614 -21.04 16.58 8.55
CA ASP A 614 -20.13 16.54 7.39
C ASP A 614 -18.71 16.11 7.83
N SER A 615 -18.22 16.64 8.96
CA SER A 615 -16.93 16.27 9.55
C SER A 615 -16.88 14.82 10.02
N LYS A 616 -17.96 14.30 10.65
CA LYS A 616 -18.06 12.89 11.03
C LYS A 616 -18.16 11.95 9.84
N GLN A 617 -18.78 12.39 8.74
CA GLN A 617 -18.80 11.61 7.50
C GLN A 617 -17.37 11.46 6.96
N ALA A 618 -16.64 12.57 6.83
CA ALA A 618 -15.23 12.56 6.42
C ALA A 618 -14.34 11.71 7.37
N GLU A 619 -14.57 11.74 8.68
CA GLU A 619 -13.90 10.83 9.64
C GLU A 619 -14.16 9.36 9.29
N THR A 620 -15.41 8.96 9.02
CA THR A 620 -15.72 7.59 8.60
C THR A 620 -15.16 7.21 7.23
N ASP A 621 -15.11 8.15 6.29
CA ASP A 621 -14.60 7.93 4.93
C ASP A 621 -13.06 7.73 4.96
N HIS A 622 -12.35 8.51 5.78
CA HIS A 622 -10.93 8.29 6.06
C HIS A 622 -10.67 6.95 6.75
N LEU A 623 -11.53 6.52 7.67
CA LEU A 623 -11.41 5.23 8.35
C LEU A 623 -11.63 4.04 7.38
N MET A 624 -12.57 4.18 6.44
CA MET A 624 -12.78 3.21 5.35
C MET A 624 -11.59 3.16 4.39
N LEU A 625 -11.05 4.32 4.00
CA LEU A 625 -9.84 4.40 3.15
C LEU A 625 -8.62 3.78 3.84
N GLN A 626 -8.43 4.03 5.14
CA GLN A 626 -7.36 3.42 5.93
C GLN A 626 -7.50 1.89 5.99
N ALA A 627 -8.73 1.36 6.09
CA ALA A 627 -8.98 -0.07 6.05
C ALA A 627 -8.66 -0.67 4.67
N SER A 628 -9.03 0.00 3.56
CA SER A 628 -8.68 -0.43 2.20
C SER A 628 -7.16 -0.47 2.01
N LEU A 629 -6.46 0.64 2.30
CA LEU A 629 -5.01 0.76 2.15
C LEU A 629 -4.25 -0.28 3.00
N LYS A 630 -4.78 -0.66 4.17
CA LYS A 630 -4.23 -1.77 4.97
C LYS A 630 -4.42 -3.12 4.28
N GLY A 631 -5.58 -3.39 3.69
CA GLY A 631 -5.83 -4.59 2.89
C GLY A 631 -4.95 -4.68 1.64
N ASP A 632 -4.77 -3.56 0.93
CA ASP A 632 -3.89 -3.47 -0.26
C ASP A 632 -2.42 -3.69 0.12
N LEU A 633 -1.98 -3.18 1.28
CA LEU A 633 -0.65 -3.41 1.85
C LEU A 633 -0.45 -4.89 2.24
N GLU A 634 -1.43 -5.50 2.92
CA GLU A 634 -1.39 -6.91 3.31
C GLU A 634 -1.37 -7.84 2.08
N ALA A 635 -2.16 -7.54 1.04
CA ALA A 635 -2.14 -8.27 -0.23
C ALA A 635 -0.79 -8.12 -0.94
N SER A 636 -0.22 -6.91 -0.97
CA SER A 636 1.12 -6.66 -1.53
C SER A 636 2.21 -7.43 -0.76
N GLN A 637 2.11 -7.48 0.56
CA GLN A 637 3.04 -8.21 1.42
C GLN A 637 2.93 -9.74 1.22
N GLN A 638 1.73 -10.28 1.07
CA GLN A 638 1.52 -11.69 0.68
C GLN A 638 2.13 -11.98 -0.70
N GLN A 639 1.99 -11.07 -1.67
CA GLN A 639 2.59 -11.23 -2.99
C GLN A 639 4.13 -11.24 -2.94
N VAL A 640 4.74 -10.42 -2.06
CA VAL A 640 6.19 -10.43 -1.81
C VAL A 640 6.65 -11.76 -1.21
N GLU A 641 5.91 -12.37 -0.27
CA GLU A 641 6.25 -13.71 0.23
C GLU A 641 6.11 -14.79 -0.84
N VAL A 642 5.10 -14.73 -1.72
CA VAL A 642 4.98 -15.64 -2.88
C VAL A 642 6.19 -15.49 -3.81
N TYR A 643 6.68 -14.27 -4.06
CA TYR A 643 7.90 -14.07 -4.85
C TYR A 643 9.16 -14.58 -4.14
N LYS A 644 9.28 -14.42 -2.80
CA LYS A 644 10.39 -14.98 -2.02
C LYS A 644 10.42 -16.50 -2.07
N ILE A 645 9.27 -17.16 -1.89
CA ILE A 645 9.13 -18.63 -2.02
C ILE A 645 9.59 -19.06 -3.41
N ARG A 646 9.10 -18.41 -4.46
CA ARG A 646 9.47 -18.74 -5.85
C ARG A 646 10.96 -18.49 -6.15
N LEU A 647 11.59 -17.48 -5.54
CA LEU A 647 13.03 -17.27 -5.64
C LEU A 647 13.82 -18.37 -4.90
N ALA A 648 13.34 -18.85 -3.75
CA ALA A 648 13.95 -19.99 -3.05
C ALA A 648 13.81 -21.31 -3.84
N GLU A 649 12.66 -21.55 -4.47
CA GLU A 649 12.43 -22.68 -5.39
C GLU A 649 13.40 -22.65 -6.57
N MET A 650 13.46 -21.53 -7.31
CA MET A 650 14.40 -21.35 -8.43
C MET A 650 15.87 -21.47 -8.01
N THR A 651 16.22 -21.03 -6.79
CA THR A 651 17.57 -21.16 -6.24
C THR A 651 17.88 -22.62 -5.88
N SER A 652 16.93 -23.36 -5.30
CA SER A 652 17.04 -24.80 -5.04
C SER A 652 17.19 -25.60 -6.34
N GLU A 653 16.42 -25.27 -7.39
CA GLU A 653 16.52 -25.90 -8.71
C GLU A 653 17.87 -25.59 -9.37
N LYS A 654 18.31 -24.32 -9.38
CA LYS A 654 19.65 -23.94 -9.85
C LYS A 654 20.76 -24.70 -9.13
N HIS A 655 20.66 -24.89 -7.81
CA HIS A 655 21.64 -25.65 -7.04
C HIS A 655 21.62 -27.15 -7.39
N LYS A 656 20.46 -27.78 -7.55
CA LYS A 656 20.31 -29.17 -8.02
C LYS A 656 20.94 -29.37 -9.40
N VAL A 657 20.68 -28.46 -10.34
CA VAL A 657 21.27 -28.51 -11.69
C VAL A 657 22.79 -28.29 -11.63
N HIS A 658 23.29 -27.41 -10.77
CA HIS A 658 24.72 -27.19 -10.59
C HIS A 658 25.44 -28.42 -10.03
N GLU A 659 24.92 -29.05 -8.96
CA GLU A 659 25.50 -30.28 -8.42
C GLU A 659 25.38 -31.46 -9.40
N HIS A 660 24.33 -31.52 -10.24
CA HIS A 660 24.23 -32.52 -11.29
C HIS A 660 25.29 -32.32 -12.40
N LEU A 661 25.50 -31.08 -12.84
CA LEU A 661 26.57 -30.74 -13.80
C LEU A 661 27.96 -31.02 -13.23
N LYS A 662 28.19 -30.68 -11.96
CA LYS A 662 29.45 -30.92 -11.24
C LYS A 662 29.74 -32.42 -11.07
N THR A 663 28.78 -33.21 -10.58
CA THR A 663 28.94 -34.67 -10.45
C THR A 663 29.15 -35.37 -11.80
N SER A 664 28.50 -34.89 -12.85
CA SER A 664 28.75 -35.31 -14.24
C SER A 664 30.16 -34.96 -14.72
N ALA A 665 30.62 -33.73 -14.49
CA ALA A 665 31.98 -33.30 -14.81
C ALA A 665 33.04 -34.12 -14.04
N ASP A 666 32.85 -34.36 -12.75
CA ASP A 666 33.71 -35.21 -11.92
C ASP A 666 33.73 -36.66 -12.43
N GLN A 667 32.62 -37.17 -12.95
CA GLN A 667 32.54 -38.49 -13.56
C GLN A 667 33.31 -38.53 -14.89
N HIS A 668 33.11 -37.55 -15.78
CA HIS A 668 33.86 -37.42 -17.03
C HIS A 668 35.36 -37.25 -16.79
N GLN A 669 35.78 -36.48 -15.78
CA GLN A 669 37.18 -36.29 -15.41
C GLN A 669 37.83 -37.59 -14.90
N ARG A 670 37.11 -38.39 -14.10
CA ARG A 670 37.54 -39.73 -13.69
C ARG A 670 37.66 -40.68 -14.88
N THR A 671 36.70 -40.65 -15.80
CA THR A 671 36.74 -41.45 -17.05
C THR A 671 37.90 -41.04 -17.96
N LEU A 672 38.17 -39.74 -18.13
CA LEU A 672 39.32 -39.23 -18.89
C LEU A 672 40.64 -39.68 -18.26
N SER A 673 40.79 -39.55 -16.94
CA SER A 673 41.97 -40.02 -16.21
C SER A 673 42.20 -41.53 -16.40
N ALA A 674 41.14 -42.34 -16.36
CA ALA A 674 41.22 -43.78 -16.59
C ALA A 674 41.62 -44.13 -18.04
N TYR A 675 41.09 -43.43 -19.04
CA TYR A 675 41.52 -43.59 -20.42
C TYR A 675 42.98 -43.15 -20.63
N GLN A 676 43.40 -42.05 -20.00
CA GLN A 676 44.78 -41.55 -20.09
C GLN A 676 45.78 -42.53 -19.45
N GLN A 677 45.46 -43.09 -18.28
CA GLN A 677 46.23 -44.20 -17.69
C GLN A 677 46.32 -45.40 -18.61
N LYS A 678 45.21 -45.79 -19.26
CA LYS A 678 45.19 -46.92 -20.22
C LYS A 678 46.01 -46.63 -21.48
N VAL A 679 46.03 -45.39 -21.97
CA VAL A 679 46.92 -44.97 -23.07
C VAL A 679 48.39 -45.06 -22.66
N THR A 680 48.76 -44.59 -21.48
CA THR A 680 50.14 -44.69 -20.97
C THR A 680 50.57 -46.16 -20.79
N ALA A 681 49.69 -47.02 -20.28
CA ALA A 681 49.96 -48.45 -20.16
C ALA A 681 50.21 -49.10 -21.54
N LEU A 682 49.32 -48.87 -22.51
CA LEU A 682 49.48 -49.37 -23.89
C LEU A 682 50.72 -48.80 -24.58
N GLN A 683 51.13 -47.56 -24.27
CA GLN A 683 52.37 -46.97 -24.78
C GLN A 683 53.62 -47.68 -24.23
N GLU A 684 53.65 -48.01 -22.94
CA GLU A 684 54.77 -48.75 -22.35
C GLU A 684 54.77 -50.23 -22.78
N GLU A 685 53.61 -50.87 -22.89
CA GLU A 685 53.47 -52.21 -23.53
C GLU A 685 54.05 -52.19 -24.96
N CYS A 686 53.71 -51.17 -25.76
CA CYS A 686 54.30 -50.98 -27.09
C CYS A 686 55.80 -50.67 -27.07
N ARG A 687 56.33 -50.11 -25.98
CA ARG A 687 57.77 -49.84 -25.80
C ARG A 687 58.53 -51.11 -25.42
N VAL A 688 57.97 -51.90 -24.51
CA VAL A 688 58.47 -53.24 -24.13
C VAL A 688 58.44 -54.17 -25.32
N ALA A 689 57.31 -54.30 -26.04
CA ALA A 689 57.21 -55.15 -27.22
C ALA A 689 58.20 -54.75 -28.34
N LYS A 690 58.52 -53.47 -28.50
CA LYS A 690 59.59 -53.00 -29.41
C LYS A 690 61.00 -53.37 -28.91
N ALA A 691 61.24 -53.30 -27.60
CA ALA A 691 62.51 -53.72 -27.01
C ALA A 691 62.70 -55.25 -27.13
N GLU A 692 61.65 -56.03 -26.90
CA GLU A 692 61.61 -57.48 -27.14
C GLU A 692 61.80 -57.81 -28.61
N GLN A 693 61.13 -57.11 -29.53
CA GLN A 693 61.34 -57.28 -30.98
C GLN A 693 62.80 -57.00 -31.37
N ALA A 694 63.42 -55.95 -30.82
CA ALA A 694 64.81 -55.62 -31.07
C ALA A 694 65.77 -56.68 -30.47
N ALA A 695 65.48 -57.17 -29.26
CA ALA A 695 66.23 -58.26 -28.63
C ALA A 695 66.13 -59.56 -29.44
N VAL A 696 64.93 -60.00 -29.80
CA VAL A 696 64.69 -61.19 -30.65
C VAL A 696 65.31 -61.02 -32.04
N THR A 697 65.33 -59.81 -32.61
CA THR A 697 66.02 -59.54 -33.88
C THR A 697 67.54 -59.66 -33.71
N SER A 698 68.12 -59.13 -32.63
CA SER A 698 69.54 -59.28 -32.29
C SER A 698 69.93 -60.73 -32.01
N GLU A 699 69.07 -61.48 -31.31
CA GLU A 699 69.21 -62.92 -31.09
C GLU A 699 69.07 -63.72 -32.39
N PHE A 700 68.23 -63.27 -33.33
CA PHE A 700 68.04 -63.88 -34.65
C PHE A 700 69.20 -63.59 -35.60
N GLU A 701 69.81 -62.39 -35.57
CA GLU A 701 71.08 -62.14 -36.25
C GLU A 701 72.21 -62.96 -35.61
N SER A 702 72.28 -62.99 -34.27
CA SER A 702 73.22 -63.84 -33.53
C SER A 702 72.98 -65.33 -33.77
N TYR A 703 71.74 -65.74 -34.04
CA TYR A 703 71.37 -67.10 -34.44
C TYR A 703 71.74 -67.36 -35.90
N LYS A 704 71.55 -66.42 -36.84
CA LYS A 704 72.04 -66.54 -38.22
C LYS A 704 73.57 -66.62 -38.27
N VAL A 705 74.29 -65.84 -37.46
CA VAL A 705 75.76 -65.94 -37.32
C VAL A 705 76.15 -67.28 -36.69
N ARG A 706 75.47 -67.71 -35.61
CA ARG A 706 75.68 -69.04 -35.02
C ARG A 706 75.39 -70.16 -36.01
N VAL A 707 74.29 -70.14 -36.75
CA VAL A 707 73.91 -71.13 -37.77
C VAL A 707 74.83 -71.08 -38.98
N HIS A 708 75.33 -69.92 -39.40
CA HIS A 708 76.32 -69.85 -40.47
C HIS A 708 77.66 -70.47 -40.02
N ASN A 709 78.10 -70.19 -38.79
CA ASN A 709 79.27 -70.85 -38.19
C ASN A 709 79.04 -72.35 -37.91
N VAL A 710 77.84 -72.74 -37.50
CA VAL A 710 77.46 -74.12 -37.20
C VAL A 710 77.27 -74.93 -38.48
N LEU A 711 76.72 -74.40 -39.56
CA LEU A 711 76.73 -75.05 -40.89
C LEU A 711 78.18 -75.19 -41.42
N LYS A 712 79.04 -74.21 -41.12
CA LYS A 712 80.48 -74.24 -41.43
C LYS A 712 81.26 -75.26 -40.57
N GLN A 713 80.73 -75.68 -39.41
CA GLN A 713 81.31 -76.70 -38.53
C GLN A 713 80.64 -78.10 -38.67
N GLN A 714 79.34 -78.17 -38.95
CA GLN A 714 78.53 -79.39 -39.11
C GLN A 714 78.86 -80.19 -40.38
N LYS A 715 79.84 -79.74 -41.17
CA LYS A 715 80.56 -80.61 -42.11
C LYS A 715 81.20 -81.83 -41.40
N ASN A 716 81.33 -81.82 -40.06
CA ASN A 716 81.76 -82.97 -39.25
C ASN A 716 80.76 -83.36 -38.12
N LYS A 717 79.91 -84.35 -38.44
CA LYS A 717 79.47 -85.50 -37.61
C LYS A 717 78.85 -85.35 -36.19
N SER A 718 77.58 -85.82 -36.14
CA SER A 718 76.98 -86.78 -35.18
C SER A 718 76.68 -86.43 -33.71
N VAL A 719 75.37 -86.39 -33.45
CA VAL A 719 74.61 -86.53 -32.18
C VAL A 719 74.86 -87.87 -31.45
N SER A 720 74.75 -87.90 -30.09
CA SER A 720 74.07 -88.97 -29.32
C SER A 720 73.97 -88.71 -27.79
N GLN A 721 72.83 -89.15 -27.21
CA GLN A 721 72.62 -89.56 -25.79
C GLN A 721 72.78 -88.52 -24.65
N ALA A 722 71.69 -87.78 -24.35
CA ALA A 722 71.51 -87.08 -23.06
C ALA A 722 70.03 -86.87 -22.61
N GLU A 723 69.03 -87.42 -23.33
CA GLU A 723 67.64 -86.91 -23.26
C GLU A 723 66.76 -87.51 -22.14
N THR A 724 67.16 -88.61 -21.51
CA THR A 724 66.24 -89.47 -20.73
C THR A 724 65.95 -89.02 -19.28
N GLU A 725 66.79 -88.19 -18.67
CA GLU A 725 66.56 -87.69 -17.29
C GLU A 725 65.96 -86.28 -17.27
N GLY A 726 66.43 -85.38 -18.15
CA GLY A 726 65.88 -84.02 -18.28
C GLY A 726 64.38 -84.03 -18.58
N THR A 727 63.95 -84.91 -19.49
CA THR A 727 62.53 -85.09 -19.85
C THR A 727 61.63 -85.61 -18.72
N LYS A 728 62.18 -86.07 -17.58
CA LYS A 728 61.41 -86.37 -16.37
C LYS A 728 61.21 -85.14 -15.49
N GLN A 729 62.28 -84.39 -15.20
CA GLN A 729 62.19 -83.14 -14.42
C GLN A 729 61.36 -82.08 -15.17
N GLU A 730 61.51 -82.01 -16.49
CA GLU A 730 60.74 -81.13 -17.36
C GLU A 730 59.25 -81.51 -17.36
N ARG A 731 58.90 -82.81 -17.35
CA ARG A 731 57.51 -83.27 -17.18
C ARG A 731 56.94 -82.87 -15.82
N GLU A 732 57.68 -83.07 -14.73
CA GLU A 732 57.24 -82.71 -13.37
C GLU A 732 57.05 -81.18 -13.23
N HIS A 733 57.93 -80.37 -13.84
CA HIS A 733 57.77 -78.91 -13.91
C HIS A 733 56.56 -78.48 -14.75
N LEU A 734 56.34 -79.11 -15.91
CA LEU A 734 55.16 -78.85 -16.75
C LEU A 734 53.85 -79.25 -16.07
N GLU A 735 53.84 -80.31 -15.26
CA GLU A 735 52.68 -80.75 -14.49
C GLU A 735 52.32 -79.73 -13.39
N ILE A 736 53.30 -79.21 -12.65
CA ILE A 736 53.11 -78.10 -11.70
C ILE A 736 52.59 -76.84 -12.40
N LEU A 737 53.13 -76.50 -13.57
CA LEU A 737 52.68 -75.33 -14.35
C LEU A 737 51.24 -75.52 -14.85
N VAL A 738 50.87 -76.72 -15.29
CA VAL A 738 49.50 -77.08 -15.69
C VAL A 738 48.53 -76.95 -14.52
N ASP A 739 48.90 -77.35 -13.31
CA ASP A 739 48.03 -77.19 -12.12
C ASP A 739 47.91 -75.73 -11.68
N GLN A 740 48.98 -74.93 -11.77
CA GLN A 740 48.88 -73.47 -11.57
C GLN A 740 47.97 -72.80 -12.62
N LEU A 741 47.98 -73.28 -13.87
CA LEU A 741 47.09 -72.79 -14.92
C LEU A 741 45.64 -73.23 -14.70
N LYS A 742 45.38 -74.45 -14.19
CA LYS A 742 44.03 -74.89 -13.77
C LYS A 742 43.47 -74.01 -12.66
N ILE A 743 44.27 -73.69 -11.64
CA ILE A 743 43.85 -72.81 -10.53
C ILE A 743 43.50 -71.42 -11.08
N LYS A 744 44.38 -70.81 -11.87
CA LYS A 744 44.10 -69.50 -12.51
C LYS A 744 42.89 -69.52 -13.43
N LEU A 745 42.63 -70.63 -14.14
CA LEU A 745 41.43 -70.80 -14.97
C LEU A 745 40.17 -70.89 -14.10
N GLN A 746 40.21 -71.62 -12.98
CA GLN A 746 39.10 -71.69 -12.05
C GLN A 746 38.82 -70.34 -11.37
N ASP A 747 39.86 -69.61 -10.95
CA ASP A 747 39.73 -68.29 -10.34
C ASP A 747 39.16 -67.25 -11.33
N THR A 748 39.63 -67.26 -12.58
CA THR A 748 39.07 -66.37 -13.63
C THR A 748 37.64 -66.76 -14.01
N GLN A 749 37.29 -68.06 -14.00
CA GLN A 749 35.91 -68.52 -14.19
C GLN A 749 35.00 -68.11 -13.01
N ASN A 750 35.48 -68.20 -11.77
CA ASN A 750 34.75 -67.74 -10.58
C ASN A 750 34.51 -66.23 -10.63
N ASN A 751 35.55 -65.44 -10.95
CA ASN A 751 35.44 -63.98 -11.08
C ASN A 751 34.50 -63.58 -12.22
N LEU A 752 34.54 -64.28 -13.37
CA LEU A 752 33.58 -64.08 -14.45
C LEU A 752 32.15 -64.36 -14.00
N GLN A 753 31.92 -65.42 -13.22
CA GLN A 753 30.59 -65.73 -12.68
C GLN A 753 30.10 -64.67 -11.68
N ILE A 754 30.98 -64.10 -10.86
CA ILE A 754 30.67 -62.97 -9.98
C ILE A 754 30.25 -61.77 -10.83
N HIS A 755 31.08 -61.33 -11.79
CA HIS A 755 30.76 -60.17 -12.64
C HIS A 755 29.50 -60.35 -13.50
N VAL A 756 29.18 -61.57 -13.92
CA VAL A 756 27.89 -61.87 -14.59
C VAL A 756 26.72 -61.68 -13.63
N SER A 757 26.84 -62.09 -12.37
CA SER A 757 25.79 -61.87 -11.36
C SER A 757 25.65 -60.39 -10.97
N GLU A 758 26.76 -59.65 -10.85
CA GLU A 758 26.77 -58.20 -10.61
C GLU A 758 26.08 -57.44 -11.75
N LEU A 759 26.40 -57.78 -13.00
CA LEU A 759 25.77 -57.20 -14.19
C LEU A 759 24.27 -57.52 -14.24
N GLN A 760 23.87 -58.75 -13.88
CA GLN A 760 22.45 -59.11 -13.80
C GLN A 760 21.71 -58.32 -12.70
N THR A 761 22.33 -58.09 -11.53
CA THR A 761 21.74 -57.21 -10.50
C THR A 761 21.61 -55.77 -10.98
N LEU A 762 22.67 -55.18 -11.55
CA LEU A 762 22.66 -53.80 -12.08
C LEU A 762 21.63 -53.62 -13.21
N GLN A 763 21.45 -54.64 -14.06
CA GLN A 763 20.40 -54.61 -15.08
C GLN A 763 19.00 -54.62 -14.46
N SER A 764 18.76 -55.44 -13.43
CA SER A 764 17.47 -55.42 -12.72
C SER A 764 17.22 -54.10 -11.96
N GLU A 765 18.25 -53.48 -11.40
CA GLU A 765 18.15 -52.16 -10.78
C GLU A 765 17.81 -51.08 -11.82
N HIS A 766 18.46 -51.11 -12.98
CA HIS A 766 18.17 -50.22 -14.12
C HIS A 766 16.71 -50.37 -14.58
N ASP A 767 16.23 -51.59 -14.78
CA ASP A 767 14.85 -51.86 -15.21
C ASP A 767 13.83 -51.32 -14.18
N THR A 768 14.04 -51.53 -12.87
CA THR A 768 13.11 -50.98 -11.85
C THR A 768 13.25 -49.46 -11.66
N LEU A 769 14.38 -48.85 -12.03
CA LEU A 769 14.55 -47.40 -12.03
C LEU A 769 13.83 -46.77 -13.24
N LEU A 770 13.92 -47.42 -14.40
CA LEU A 770 13.23 -47.04 -15.63
C LEU A 770 11.71 -47.19 -15.49
N GLU A 771 11.22 -48.25 -14.83
CA GLU A 771 9.79 -48.39 -14.49
C GLU A 771 9.32 -47.26 -13.56
N ARG A 772 10.08 -46.94 -12.50
CA ARG A 772 9.77 -45.81 -11.60
C ARG A 772 9.75 -44.47 -12.34
N HIS A 773 10.70 -44.24 -13.25
CA HIS A 773 10.75 -43.02 -14.06
C HIS A 773 9.53 -42.92 -14.99
N ASN A 774 9.20 -43.99 -15.71
CA ASN A 774 8.02 -44.04 -16.57
C ASN A 774 6.72 -43.80 -15.78
N LYS A 775 6.59 -44.37 -14.58
CA LYS A 775 5.44 -44.13 -13.70
C LYS A 775 5.37 -42.67 -13.23
N MET A 776 6.49 -42.09 -12.80
CA MET A 776 6.56 -40.67 -12.40
C MET A 776 6.19 -39.74 -13.56
N LEU A 777 6.66 -40.04 -14.78
CA LEU A 777 6.32 -39.31 -16.00
C LEU A 777 4.81 -39.41 -16.30
N GLN A 778 4.24 -40.62 -16.22
CA GLN A 778 2.81 -40.84 -16.41
C GLN A 778 1.96 -40.06 -15.38
N GLU A 779 2.31 -40.13 -14.09
CA GLU A 779 1.64 -39.35 -13.04
C GLU A 779 1.76 -37.84 -13.27
N THR A 780 2.89 -37.36 -13.79
CA THR A 780 3.11 -35.95 -14.11
C THR A 780 2.22 -35.50 -15.27
N VAL A 781 2.18 -36.28 -16.35
CA VAL A 781 1.30 -36.03 -17.51
C VAL A 781 -0.18 -36.06 -17.12
N SER A 782 -0.60 -36.99 -16.24
CA SER A 782 -1.97 -37.02 -15.72
C SER A 782 -2.32 -35.78 -14.89
N LYS A 783 -1.42 -35.34 -13.99
CA LYS A 783 -1.61 -34.12 -13.19
C LYS A 783 -1.64 -32.87 -14.09
N GLU A 784 -0.82 -32.82 -15.14
CA GLU A 784 -0.86 -31.73 -16.11
C GLU A 784 -2.18 -31.69 -16.89
N ALA A 785 -2.70 -32.84 -17.32
CA ALA A 785 -3.99 -32.95 -17.99
C ALA A 785 -5.15 -32.45 -17.09
N GLU A 786 -5.18 -32.86 -15.82
CA GLU A 786 -6.15 -32.35 -14.83
C GLU A 786 -6.07 -30.82 -14.65
N LEU A 787 -4.86 -30.26 -14.59
CA LEU A 787 -4.67 -28.82 -14.44
C LEU A 787 -5.10 -28.05 -15.69
N ARG A 788 -4.85 -28.59 -16.89
CA ARG A 788 -5.35 -28.05 -18.16
C ARG A 788 -6.88 -28.07 -18.23
N GLU A 789 -7.52 -29.15 -17.80
CA GLU A 789 -8.99 -29.25 -17.76
C GLU A 789 -9.60 -28.24 -16.77
N LYS A 790 -9.03 -28.14 -15.54
CA LYS A 790 -9.45 -27.16 -14.53
C LYS A 790 -9.32 -25.73 -15.05
N LEU A 791 -8.22 -25.41 -15.76
CA LEU A 791 -8.01 -24.11 -16.40
C LEU A 791 -9.06 -23.81 -17.47
N CYS A 792 -9.37 -24.77 -18.37
CA CYS A 792 -10.40 -24.60 -19.39
C CYS A 792 -11.80 -24.41 -18.79
N SER A 793 -12.13 -25.13 -17.69
CA SER A 793 -13.38 -24.97 -16.96
C SER A 793 -13.51 -23.56 -16.37
N VAL A 794 -12.48 -23.08 -15.67
CA VAL A 794 -12.45 -21.72 -15.11
C VAL A 794 -12.50 -20.65 -16.21
N GLN A 795 -11.82 -20.84 -17.34
CA GLN A 795 -11.91 -19.94 -18.50
C GLN A 795 -13.34 -19.88 -19.07
N SER A 796 -14.02 -21.01 -19.20
CA SER A 796 -15.41 -21.10 -19.66
C SER A 796 -16.37 -20.36 -18.72
N GLN A 797 -16.25 -20.58 -17.40
CA GLN A 797 -17.01 -19.86 -16.37
C GLN A 797 -16.72 -18.35 -16.41
N ASN A 798 -15.47 -17.94 -16.60
CA ASN A 798 -15.10 -16.52 -16.68
C ASN A 798 -15.69 -15.84 -17.93
N MET A 799 -15.78 -16.54 -19.06
CA MET A 799 -16.46 -16.06 -20.27
C MET A 799 -17.99 -15.97 -20.08
N MET A 800 -18.60 -16.96 -19.42
CA MET A 800 -20.03 -16.93 -19.06
C MET A 800 -20.36 -15.71 -18.20
N MET A 801 -19.66 -15.54 -17.07
CA MET A 801 -19.82 -14.38 -16.16
C MET A 801 -19.62 -13.04 -16.87
N LYS A 802 -18.64 -12.95 -17.79
CA LYS A 802 -18.43 -11.73 -18.61
C LYS A 802 -19.59 -11.47 -19.56
N SER A 803 -20.18 -12.50 -20.15
CA SER A 803 -21.35 -12.35 -21.04
C SER A 803 -22.61 -11.91 -20.27
N GLU A 804 -22.86 -12.48 -19.08
CA GLU A 804 -23.96 -12.10 -18.21
C GLU A 804 -23.80 -10.67 -17.67
N HIS A 805 -22.57 -10.28 -17.29
CA HIS A 805 -22.27 -8.92 -16.89
C HIS A 805 -22.49 -7.93 -18.05
N ALA A 806 -21.99 -8.23 -19.26
CA ALA A 806 -22.20 -7.39 -20.44
C ALA A 806 -23.70 -7.25 -20.80
N GLN A 807 -24.47 -8.33 -20.68
CA GLN A 807 -25.93 -8.30 -20.87
C GLN A 807 -26.62 -7.42 -19.80
N THR A 808 -26.21 -7.54 -18.54
CA THR A 808 -26.74 -6.73 -17.43
C THR A 808 -26.42 -5.24 -17.62
N VAL A 809 -25.20 -4.90 -18.02
CA VAL A 809 -24.77 -3.52 -18.34
C VAL A 809 -25.58 -2.97 -19.53
N SER A 810 -25.79 -3.77 -20.59
CA SER A 810 -26.61 -3.38 -21.74
C SER A 810 -28.06 -3.10 -21.33
N GLN A 811 -28.66 -3.94 -20.49
CA GLN A 811 -30.00 -3.76 -19.97
C GLN A 811 -30.11 -2.48 -19.12
N LEU A 812 -29.20 -2.26 -18.17
CA LEU A 812 -29.16 -1.04 -17.35
C LEU A 812 -28.93 0.22 -18.18
N THR A 813 -28.11 0.14 -19.23
CA THR A 813 -27.89 1.26 -20.17
C THR A 813 -29.18 1.60 -20.91
N SER A 814 -29.91 0.61 -21.43
CA SER A 814 -31.18 0.83 -22.13
C SER A 814 -32.27 1.42 -21.21
N GLN A 815 -32.31 1.01 -19.93
CA GLN A 815 -33.21 1.58 -18.93
C GLN A 815 -32.86 3.04 -18.60
N ASN A 816 -31.57 3.34 -18.44
CA ASN A 816 -31.10 4.72 -18.24
C ASN A 816 -31.40 5.62 -19.44
N GLU A 817 -31.28 5.11 -20.67
CA GLU A 817 -31.63 5.86 -21.88
C GLU A 817 -33.14 6.10 -21.98
N ALA A 818 -33.97 5.09 -21.70
CA ALA A 818 -35.43 5.25 -21.65
C ALA A 818 -35.87 6.30 -20.61
N LEU A 819 -35.27 6.30 -19.41
CA LEU A 819 -35.52 7.31 -18.38
C LEU A 819 -35.05 8.71 -18.81
N ARG A 820 -33.85 8.83 -19.40
CA ARG A 820 -33.34 10.10 -19.94
C ARG A 820 -34.23 10.67 -21.04
N ASN A 821 -34.77 9.82 -21.92
CA ASN A 821 -35.71 10.24 -22.95
C ASN A 821 -37.06 10.67 -22.35
N SER A 822 -37.60 9.93 -21.36
CA SER A 822 -38.80 10.32 -20.62
C SER A 822 -38.66 11.70 -19.95
N PHE A 823 -37.55 11.97 -19.25
CA PHE A 823 -37.29 13.28 -18.67
C PHE A 823 -37.09 14.38 -19.73
N ARG A 824 -36.46 14.08 -20.87
CA ARG A 824 -36.34 15.01 -22.01
C ARG A 824 -37.71 15.38 -22.56
N ASP A 825 -38.65 14.45 -22.59
CA ASP A 825 -40.00 14.68 -23.12
C ASP A 825 -40.90 15.42 -22.11
N GLN A 826 -40.76 15.14 -20.82
CA GLN A 826 -41.37 15.96 -19.76
C GLN A 826 -40.87 17.41 -19.79
N MET A 827 -39.56 17.62 -19.96
CA MET A 827 -38.98 18.96 -20.11
C MET A 827 -39.49 19.68 -21.37
N ARG A 828 -39.57 18.98 -22.51
CA ARG A 828 -40.16 19.54 -23.74
C ARG A 828 -41.64 19.90 -23.56
N HIS A 829 -42.42 19.07 -22.86
CA HIS A 829 -43.82 19.38 -22.57
C HIS A 829 -43.97 20.61 -21.65
N LEU A 830 -43.18 20.71 -20.59
CA LEU A 830 -43.17 21.89 -19.70
C LEU A 830 -42.75 23.17 -20.42
N GLN A 831 -41.75 23.10 -21.31
CA GLN A 831 -41.34 24.23 -22.16
C GLN A 831 -42.46 24.65 -23.12
N GLU A 832 -43.19 23.69 -23.68
CA GLU A 832 -44.32 23.94 -24.60
C GLU A 832 -45.54 24.54 -23.88
N GLU A 833 -45.89 24.09 -22.68
CA GLU A 833 -46.93 24.73 -21.86
C GLU A 833 -46.51 26.12 -21.37
N HIS A 834 -45.22 26.32 -21.06
CA HIS A 834 -44.69 27.66 -20.76
C HIS A 834 -44.79 28.58 -21.99
N ARG A 835 -44.47 28.09 -23.19
CA ARG A 835 -44.63 28.84 -24.44
C ARG A 835 -46.09 29.25 -24.67
N LYS A 836 -47.04 28.33 -24.53
CA LYS A 836 -48.49 28.61 -24.67
C LYS A 836 -49.01 29.62 -23.65
N THR A 837 -48.58 29.52 -22.39
CA THR A 837 -48.99 30.46 -21.33
C THR A 837 -48.39 31.84 -21.55
N MET A 838 -47.12 31.94 -21.97
CA MET A 838 -46.50 33.20 -22.39
C MET A 838 -47.22 33.83 -23.61
N GLU A 839 -47.55 33.04 -24.63
CA GLU A 839 -48.33 33.52 -25.79
C GLU A 839 -49.74 33.98 -25.40
N THR A 840 -50.38 33.31 -24.44
CA THR A 840 -51.69 33.71 -23.91
C THR A 840 -51.60 35.03 -23.14
N LEU A 841 -50.57 35.21 -22.30
CA LEU A 841 -50.32 36.46 -21.57
C LEU A 841 -49.96 37.60 -22.51
N GLN A 842 -49.18 37.34 -23.56
CA GLN A 842 -48.84 38.32 -24.60
C GLN A 842 -50.10 38.79 -25.35
N GLN A 843 -51.01 37.88 -25.70
CA GLN A 843 -52.31 38.23 -26.31
C GLN A 843 -53.21 39.04 -25.36
N GLN A 844 -53.18 38.74 -24.05
CA GLN A 844 -53.92 39.52 -23.05
C GLN A 844 -53.33 40.94 -22.90
N LEU A 845 -52.00 41.07 -22.84
CA LEU A 845 -51.31 42.36 -22.81
C LEU A 845 -51.68 43.20 -24.03
N SER A 846 -51.51 42.68 -25.25
CA SER A 846 -51.84 43.43 -26.47
C SER A 846 -53.33 43.77 -26.60
N LYS A 847 -54.24 42.99 -25.98
CA LYS A 847 -55.65 43.35 -25.86
C LYS A 847 -55.89 44.52 -24.89
N VAL A 848 -55.18 44.56 -23.76
CA VAL A 848 -55.24 45.67 -22.78
C VAL A 848 -54.58 46.93 -23.35
N GLU A 849 -53.46 46.80 -24.07
CA GLU A 849 -52.81 47.90 -24.80
C GLU A 849 -53.75 48.51 -25.84
N ALA A 850 -54.47 47.68 -26.62
CA ALA A 850 -55.47 48.15 -27.56
C ALA A 850 -56.66 48.86 -26.88
N GLN A 851 -57.12 48.37 -25.72
CA GLN A 851 -58.16 49.01 -24.92
C GLN A 851 -57.71 50.37 -24.34
N LEU A 852 -56.48 50.45 -23.82
CA LEU A 852 -55.87 51.71 -23.37
C LEU A 852 -55.68 52.70 -24.53
N PHE A 853 -55.35 52.21 -25.73
CA PHE A 853 -55.26 53.04 -26.92
C PHE A 853 -56.63 53.60 -27.35
N GLN A 854 -57.69 52.78 -27.29
CA GLN A 854 -59.07 53.22 -27.55
C GLN A 854 -59.54 54.27 -26.51
N LEU A 855 -59.37 54.01 -25.21
CA LEU A 855 -59.69 54.95 -24.14
C LEU A 855 -58.93 56.29 -24.24
N LYS A 856 -57.74 56.29 -24.86
CA LYS A 856 -56.94 57.50 -25.12
C LYS A 856 -57.36 58.26 -26.39
N SER A 857 -58.27 57.69 -27.19
CA SER A 857 -58.74 58.25 -28.48
C SER A 857 -60.13 58.90 -28.43
N GLU A 858 -60.84 58.80 -27.31
CA GLU A 858 -62.22 59.27 -27.16
C GLU A 858 -62.29 60.76 -26.72
N PRO A 859 -62.91 61.67 -27.50
CA PRO A 859 -63.00 63.09 -27.16
C PRO A 859 -64.31 63.44 -26.43
N THR A 860 -64.25 64.26 -25.37
CA THR A 860 -65.45 64.86 -24.75
C THR A 860 -65.17 66.27 -24.25
N THR A 861 -66.09 67.22 -24.50
CA THR A 861 -65.89 68.66 -24.28
C THR A 861 -66.96 69.30 -23.38
N ARG A 862 -66.52 70.20 -22.48
CA ARG A 862 -67.28 71.18 -21.66
C ARG A 862 -68.17 70.60 -20.54
N SER A 863 -67.87 70.81 -19.24
CA SER A 863 -67.88 72.08 -18.44
C SER A 863 -69.32 72.62 -18.20
N PRO A 864 -69.71 73.17 -17.01
CA PRO A 864 -68.85 73.85 -16.03
C PRO A 864 -69.13 73.71 -14.50
N ALA A 865 -68.19 74.24 -13.69
CA ALA A 865 -68.36 75.15 -12.53
C ALA A 865 -67.77 74.75 -11.14
N SER A 866 -67.01 75.68 -10.54
CA SER A 866 -66.72 75.88 -9.10
C SER A 866 -65.88 74.81 -8.33
N SER A 867 -64.89 75.12 -7.46
CA SER A 867 -64.07 76.33 -7.20
C SER A 867 -62.86 75.99 -6.29
N HIS A 868 -61.89 76.93 -6.20
CA HIS A 868 -60.81 77.08 -5.18
C HIS A 868 -59.43 76.36 -5.30
N GLN A 869 -58.41 77.24 -5.50
CA GLN A 869 -57.07 77.27 -4.86
C GLN A 869 -55.90 76.39 -5.39
N PRO A 870 -54.61 76.82 -5.18
CA PRO A 870 -53.57 76.64 -6.21
C PRO A 870 -52.16 76.16 -5.73
N VAL A 871 -51.22 76.13 -6.70
CA VAL A 871 -49.74 76.10 -6.61
C VAL A 871 -49.06 74.76 -6.22
N LYS A 872 -48.43 74.08 -7.19
CA LYS A 872 -46.95 73.99 -7.36
C LYS A 872 -46.49 73.13 -8.56
N ASN A 873 -45.95 73.83 -9.56
CA ASN A 873 -44.81 73.51 -10.45
C ASN A 873 -44.61 72.11 -11.07
N LEU A 874 -44.48 72.06 -12.41
CA LEU A 874 -44.04 70.90 -13.20
C LEU A 874 -43.30 71.37 -14.48
N ARG A 875 -41.94 71.38 -14.44
CA ARG A 875 -40.94 71.75 -15.48
C ARG A 875 -39.57 71.87 -14.76
N GLU A 876 -38.34 71.71 -15.30
CA GLU A 876 -37.65 71.62 -16.62
C GLU A 876 -36.36 70.74 -16.39
N ARG A 877 -35.53 70.21 -17.33
CA ARG A 877 -35.53 70.02 -18.82
C ARG A 877 -34.13 69.53 -19.29
N ARG A 878 -34.07 68.70 -20.34
CA ARG A 878 -32.89 68.35 -21.20
C ARG A 878 -31.74 67.47 -20.64
N ASN A 879 -31.22 66.64 -21.54
CA ASN A 879 -29.85 66.06 -21.54
C ASN A 879 -28.79 67.14 -21.83
N THR A 880 -27.54 66.93 -21.40
CA THR A 880 -26.27 66.94 -22.20
C THR A 880 -25.14 66.29 -21.34
N ASP A 881 -24.00 65.97 -21.96
CA ASP A 881 -22.87 65.14 -21.49
C ASP A 881 -21.97 65.66 -20.34
N LEU A 882 -21.06 64.76 -19.95
CA LEU A 882 -19.67 64.96 -19.46
C LEU A 882 -19.36 65.13 -17.96
N SER A 883 -18.12 64.75 -17.64
CA SER A 883 -17.54 64.48 -16.32
C SER A 883 -17.17 65.73 -15.51
N LEU A 884 -17.26 65.63 -14.18
CA LEU A 884 -16.14 66.03 -13.30
C LEU A 884 -16.20 65.32 -11.94
N LEU A 885 -15.04 65.26 -11.27
CA LEU A 885 -14.83 64.82 -9.89
C LEU A 885 -15.08 65.99 -8.92
N ASP A 886 -15.68 65.76 -7.74
CA ASP A 886 -14.93 65.67 -6.46
C ASP A 886 -15.69 66.07 -5.15
N MET A 887 -15.36 65.31 -4.10
CA MET A 887 -15.43 65.45 -2.63
C MET A 887 -16.41 66.32 -1.80
N HIS A 888 -16.58 65.82 -0.56
CA HIS A 888 -16.97 66.48 0.71
C HIS A 888 -18.47 66.81 0.95
N ALA A 889 -19.06 66.61 2.15
CA ALA A 889 -18.53 66.09 3.42
C ALA A 889 -19.64 65.59 4.41
N VAL A 890 -19.29 64.61 5.29
CA VAL A 890 -19.78 64.38 6.70
C VAL A 890 -21.29 64.05 6.89
N THR A 891 -21.77 63.19 7.81
CA THR A 891 -21.29 62.33 8.93
C THR A 891 -21.48 60.82 8.60
N ARG A 892 -20.65 59.85 9.02
CA ARG A 892 -20.30 59.33 10.38
C ARG A 892 -21.46 58.63 11.13
N GLU A 893 -21.39 57.29 11.22
CA GLU A 893 -21.57 56.48 12.46
C GLU A 893 -20.85 55.12 12.31
N GLU A 894 -20.80 54.30 13.36
CA GLU A 894 -19.84 53.19 13.55
C GLU A 894 -19.98 51.95 12.65
N GLY A 895 -18.83 51.28 12.46
CA GLY A 895 -18.67 49.97 11.84
C GLY A 895 -17.57 49.16 12.54
N GLU A 896 -17.75 48.93 13.85
CA GLU A 896 -16.84 48.12 14.67
C GLU A 896 -16.93 46.62 14.27
N GLY A 897 -15.88 45.79 14.35
CA GLY A 897 -14.54 46.04 14.89
C GLY A 897 -14.29 45.32 16.22
N MET A 898 -14.21 43.98 16.21
CA MET A 898 -13.87 43.21 17.41
C MET A 898 -13.06 41.93 17.10
N GLU A 899 -11.82 42.11 16.65
CA GLU A 899 -10.70 41.31 17.14
C GLU A 899 -9.61 42.30 17.61
N THR A 900 -8.97 42.00 18.74
CA THR A 900 -8.29 42.99 19.58
C THR A 900 -6.80 42.66 19.77
N THR A 901 -5.94 43.70 19.85
CA THR A 901 -4.69 43.78 20.67
C THR A 901 -3.66 42.63 20.54
N ASP A 902 -2.37 42.85 20.25
CA ASP A 902 -1.58 44.09 20.30
C ASP A 902 -0.25 43.94 19.51
N THR A 903 0.39 45.08 19.23
CA THR A 903 1.85 45.40 19.13
C THR A 903 2.89 44.28 18.84
N GLU A 904 3.95 44.46 18.03
CA GLU A 904 4.69 45.68 17.65
C GLU A 904 5.15 45.73 16.18
N SER A 905 5.49 46.93 15.72
CA SER A 905 6.05 47.23 14.40
C SER A 905 7.57 47.20 14.37
N VAL A 906 8.19 46.71 13.28
CA VAL A 906 9.32 47.41 12.61
C VAL A 906 9.23 47.18 11.10
N SER A 907 9.27 48.26 10.32
CA SER A 907 9.26 48.24 8.85
C SER A 907 10.65 47.97 8.26
N SER A 908 10.71 47.40 7.04
CA SER A 908 11.52 47.97 5.94
C SER A 908 11.22 47.35 4.58
N ALA A 909 11.54 48.10 3.52
CA ALA A 909 11.38 47.73 2.12
C ALA A 909 12.21 46.49 1.71
N GLY A 910 11.87 45.76 0.65
CA GLY A 910 10.74 45.95 -0.28
C GLY A 910 11.15 45.68 -1.73
N THR A 911 10.34 44.92 -2.46
CA THR A 911 10.57 44.58 -3.88
C THR A 911 9.25 44.68 -4.63
N TYR A 912 9.27 45.36 -5.77
CA TYR A 912 8.08 45.72 -6.54
C TYR A 912 7.52 44.52 -7.31
N THR A 913 6.31 44.07 -6.97
CA THR A 913 5.56 43.08 -7.75
C THR A 913 4.52 43.79 -8.63
N GLN A 914 4.50 43.44 -9.92
CA GLN A 914 3.54 43.99 -10.89
C GLN A 914 2.16 43.36 -10.70
N SER A 915 1.09 44.09 -11.02
CA SER A 915 -0.28 43.61 -10.81
C SER A 915 -0.67 42.54 -11.85
N LEU A 916 -1.58 41.65 -11.44
CA LEU A 916 -2.07 40.54 -12.25
C LEU A 916 -2.68 40.99 -13.59
N GLU A 917 -3.24 42.21 -13.66
CA GLU A 917 -3.80 42.78 -14.89
C GLU A 917 -2.75 43.09 -15.96
N GLN A 918 -1.49 43.37 -15.61
CA GLN A 918 -0.43 43.61 -16.61
C GLN A 918 0.11 42.31 -17.23
N LEU A 919 -0.08 41.16 -16.57
CA LEU A 919 0.37 39.85 -17.05
C LEU A 919 -0.63 39.18 -18.01
N LEU A 920 -1.91 39.58 -17.96
CA LEU A 920 -3.00 38.97 -18.73
C LEU A 920 -3.32 39.68 -20.07
N ASN A 921 -2.54 40.69 -20.45
CA ASN A 921 -2.82 41.57 -21.60
C ASN A 921 -1.72 41.56 -22.69
N SER A 922 -1.03 40.43 -22.88
CA SER A 922 -0.11 40.22 -24.01
C SER A 922 -0.80 39.42 -25.13
N PRO A 923 -0.75 39.84 -26.40
CA PRO A 923 -1.57 39.26 -27.47
C PRO A 923 -1.08 37.89 -27.96
N GLU A 924 -2.05 37.05 -28.36
CA GLU A 924 -1.83 35.71 -28.88
C GLU A 924 -0.88 35.71 -30.10
N THR A 925 0.13 34.82 -30.10
CA THR A 925 0.91 34.50 -31.30
C THR A 925 1.00 32.98 -31.47
N LYS A 926 0.95 32.53 -32.73
CA LYS A 926 0.58 31.16 -33.11
C LYS A 926 1.66 30.11 -32.78
N LEU A 927 1.20 28.87 -32.62
CA LEU A 927 2.03 27.68 -32.40
C LEU A 927 3.07 27.46 -33.51
N GLU A 928 4.34 27.35 -33.10
CA GLU A 928 5.40 26.65 -33.84
C GLU A 928 6.35 25.99 -32.81
N PRO A 929 6.98 24.82 -33.07
CA PRO A 929 7.66 24.05 -32.02
C PRO A 929 9.00 24.67 -31.57
N PRO A 930 9.31 24.73 -30.26
CA PRO A 930 10.60 25.24 -29.78
C PRO A 930 11.78 24.32 -30.13
N LEU A 931 12.83 24.89 -30.72
CA LEU A 931 14.16 24.26 -30.71
C LEU A 931 14.77 24.37 -29.30
N TRP A 932 15.19 23.24 -28.75
CA TRP A 932 15.92 23.18 -27.48
C TRP A 932 17.40 23.53 -27.64
N HIS A 933 17.74 24.82 -27.79
CA HIS A 933 19.11 25.30 -27.51
C HIS A 933 19.11 26.73 -26.97
N ALA A 934 19.29 26.84 -25.65
CA ALA A 934 19.74 28.05 -24.96
C ALA A 934 20.56 27.60 -23.75
N ASP A 935 21.89 27.69 -23.86
CA ASP A 935 22.79 27.30 -22.77
C ASP A 935 22.64 28.29 -21.61
N LEU A 936 22.02 27.83 -20.52
CA LEU A 936 21.89 28.60 -19.28
C LEU A 936 23.28 28.94 -18.74
N THR A 937 23.53 30.21 -18.45
CA THR A 937 24.85 30.63 -18.00
C THR A 937 25.16 30.07 -16.61
N LYS A 938 26.45 29.89 -16.30
CA LYS A 938 26.91 29.29 -15.04
C LYS A 938 26.43 30.09 -13.83
N GLU A 939 26.44 31.41 -13.92
CA GLU A 939 25.92 32.35 -12.92
C GLU A 939 24.41 32.16 -12.69
N GLU A 940 23.59 31.99 -13.74
CA GLU A 940 22.15 31.73 -13.59
C GLU A 940 21.87 30.37 -12.94
N LEU A 941 22.66 29.33 -13.28
CA LEU A 941 22.56 28.02 -12.64
C LEU A 941 22.95 28.09 -11.16
N VAL A 942 24.03 28.80 -10.81
CA VAL A 942 24.45 29.03 -9.41
C VAL A 942 23.40 29.86 -8.66
N GLN A 943 22.81 30.88 -9.29
CA GLN A 943 21.78 31.71 -8.67
C GLN A 943 20.51 30.90 -8.41
N LYS A 944 20.03 30.13 -9.40
CA LYS A 944 18.90 29.20 -9.24
C LYS A 944 19.18 28.17 -8.15
N LEU A 945 20.33 27.50 -8.17
CA LEU A 945 20.75 26.55 -7.14
C LEU A 945 20.70 27.20 -5.74
N SER A 946 21.27 28.40 -5.58
CA SER A 946 21.27 29.12 -4.30
C SER A 946 19.87 29.50 -3.81
N SER A 947 18.93 29.75 -4.72
CA SER A 947 17.53 30.02 -4.38
C SER A 947 16.78 28.74 -4.00
N THR A 948 17.03 27.63 -4.70
CA THR A 948 16.48 26.31 -4.37
C THR A 948 17.01 25.81 -3.03
N THR A 949 18.31 25.96 -2.74
CA THR A 949 18.90 25.63 -1.44
C THR A 949 18.25 26.44 -0.32
N LYS A 950 18.16 27.78 -0.44
CA LYS A 950 17.48 28.62 0.57
C LYS A 950 16.01 28.26 0.77
N SER A 951 15.30 27.87 -0.29
CA SER A 951 13.92 27.39 -0.22
C SER A 951 13.82 26.05 0.51
N ALA A 952 14.73 25.12 0.23
CA ALA A 952 14.82 23.83 0.93
C ALA A 952 15.20 24.00 2.41
N ASP A 953 16.12 24.90 2.74
CA ASP A 953 16.50 25.24 4.12
C ASP A 953 15.31 25.84 4.89
N HIS A 954 14.53 26.72 4.26
CA HIS A 954 13.32 27.28 4.86
C HIS A 954 12.22 26.23 5.07
N LEU A 955 11.99 25.35 4.09
CA LEU A 955 11.05 24.23 4.21
C LEU A 955 11.49 23.22 5.28
N ASN A 956 12.80 22.96 5.43
CA ASN A 956 13.34 22.15 6.52
C ASN A 956 13.18 22.83 7.89
N GLY A 957 13.23 24.17 7.96
CA GLY A 957 12.91 24.95 9.16
C GLY A 957 11.45 24.78 9.56
N LEU A 958 10.53 25.05 8.62
CA LEU A 958 9.08 24.87 8.82
C LEU A 958 8.72 23.42 9.18
N LEU A 959 9.38 22.43 8.55
CA LEU A 959 9.17 21.02 8.88
C LEU A 959 9.52 20.76 10.36
N ARG A 960 10.69 21.21 10.83
CA ARG A 960 11.09 21.07 12.25
C ARG A 960 10.15 21.79 13.21
N GLU A 961 9.60 22.94 12.83
CA GLU A 961 8.58 23.64 13.61
C GLU A 961 7.26 22.85 13.67
N THR A 962 6.85 22.20 12.57
CA THR A 962 5.70 21.29 12.57
C THR A 962 5.96 19.99 13.35
N GLU A 963 7.17 19.44 13.32
CA GLU A 963 7.57 18.28 14.13
C GLU A 963 7.56 18.61 15.63
N ALA A 964 8.12 19.76 16.02
CA ALA A 964 8.15 20.23 17.40
C ALA A 964 6.74 20.53 17.96
N THR A 965 5.90 21.21 17.18
CA THR A 965 4.51 21.48 17.58
C THR A 965 3.67 20.21 17.64
N ASN A 966 3.87 19.25 16.73
CA ASN A 966 3.22 17.93 16.80
C ASN A 966 3.69 17.12 18.03
N ALA A 967 4.97 17.18 18.39
CA ALA A 967 5.47 16.58 19.64
C ALA A 967 4.81 17.18 20.89
N ILE A 968 4.65 18.51 20.95
CA ILE A 968 3.95 19.20 22.03
C ILE A 968 2.46 18.78 22.08
N LEU A 969 1.79 18.71 20.93
CA LEU A 969 0.39 18.25 20.83
C LEU A 969 0.25 16.78 21.27
N MET A 970 1.20 15.91 20.94
CA MET A 970 1.20 14.52 21.42
C MET A 970 1.34 14.42 22.93
N GLU A 971 2.19 15.23 23.58
CA GLU A 971 2.25 15.29 25.05
C GLU A 971 0.98 15.89 25.67
N GLN A 972 0.41 16.94 25.08
CA GLN A 972 -0.89 17.46 25.51
C GLN A 972 -2.00 16.40 25.41
N ILE A 973 -2.03 15.60 24.33
CA ILE A 973 -2.96 14.48 24.16
C ILE A 973 -2.74 13.38 25.21
N LYS A 974 -1.48 13.06 25.57
CA LYS A 974 -1.18 12.12 26.67
C LYS A 974 -1.67 12.66 28.01
N LEU A 975 -1.37 13.92 28.32
CA LEU A 975 -1.81 14.58 29.55
C LEU A 975 -3.34 14.63 29.65
N LEU A 976 -4.03 15.10 28.61
CA LEU A 976 -5.50 15.13 28.56
C LEU A 976 -6.12 13.73 28.68
N LYS A 977 -5.58 12.70 28.01
CA LYS A 977 -6.03 11.31 28.18
C LYS A 977 -5.78 10.78 29.59
N SER A 978 -4.68 11.17 30.24
CA SER A 978 -4.40 10.81 31.64
C SER A 978 -5.35 11.51 32.61
N GLU A 979 -5.71 12.77 32.34
CA GLU A 979 -6.62 13.58 33.15
C GLU A 979 -8.07 13.13 33.00
N ILE A 980 -8.53 12.81 31.78
CA ILE A 980 -9.84 12.18 31.54
C ILE A 980 -9.93 10.87 32.35
N ARG A 981 -8.93 9.99 32.27
CA ARG A 981 -8.85 8.76 33.08
C ARG A 981 -8.75 9.01 34.59
N ARG A 982 -8.27 10.19 35.02
CA ARG A 982 -8.25 10.60 36.44
C ARG A 982 -9.63 11.05 36.90
N LEU A 983 -10.36 11.78 36.05
CA LEU A 983 -11.72 12.25 36.28
C LEU A 983 -12.74 11.10 36.22
N GLU A 984 -12.62 10.17 35.28
CA GLU A 984 -13.42 8.93 35.19
C GLU A 984 -13.30 8.11 36.48
N ARG A 985 -12.06 7.82 36.93
CA ARG A 985 -11.78 7.14 38.20
C ARG A 985 -12.16 7.97 39.45
N ASN A 986 -12.38 9.28 39.32
CA ASN A 986 -12.91 10.10 40.39
C ASN A 986 -14.44 9.99 40.45
N HIS A 987 -15.12 10.09 39.32
CA HIS A 987 -16.57 9.94 39.23
C HIS A 987 -17.04 8.52 39.59
N GLU A 988 -16.28 7.49 39.24
CA GLU A 988 -16.59 6.12 39.66
C GLU A 988 -16.34 5.91 41.17
N ARG A 989 -15.39 6.64 41.78
CA ARG A 989 -15.25 6.72 43.24
C ARG A 989 -16.40 7.47 43.91
N GLU A 990 -16.97 8.51 43.30
CA GLU A 990 -18.14 9.20 43.85
C GLU A 990 -19.34 8.24 44.02
N LYS A 991 -19.48 7.26 43.11
CA LYS A 991 -20.48 6.18 43.23
C LYS A 991 -20.14 5.19 44.37
N SER A 992 -18.85 4.95 44.67
CA SER A 992 -18.42 4.07 45.75
C SER A 992 -18.42 4.73 47.14
N VAL A 993 -18.64 6.05 47.25
CA VAL A 993 -18.69 6.81 48.53
C VAL A 993 -19.66 6.21 49.56
N ALA A 994 -20.78 5.63 49.12
CA ALA A 994 -21.73 4.96 50.01
C ALA A 994 -21.13 3.77 50.78
N ASN A 995 -20.03 3.19 50.27
CA ASN A 995 -19.36 2.00 50.82
C ASN A 995 -18.09 2.33 51.63
N LEU A 996 -17.84 3.60 52.00
CA LEU A 996 -16.60 4.01 52.67
C LEU A 996 -16.30 3.25 53.97
N GLU A 997 -17.31 2.91 54.77
CA GLU A 997 -17.14 2.12 56.00
C GLU A 997 -16.75 0.65 55.70
N TYR A 998 -17.27 0.08 54.61
CA TYR A 998 -16.85 -1.25 54.12
C TYR A 998 -15.41 -1.21 53.58
N LEU A 999 -15.07 -0.20 52.76
CA LEU A 999 -13.72 0.00 52.24
C LEU A 999 -12.70 0.20 53.35
N LYS A 1000 -13.02 0.98 54.39
CA LYS A 1000 -12.22 1.15 55.61
C LYS A 1000 -11.93 -0.20 56.28
N ASN A 1001 -12.94 -1.07 56.43
CA ASN A 1001 -12.75 -2.39 57.02
C ASN A 1001 -11.88 -3.31 56.13
N VAL A 1002 -12.07 -3.29 54.81
CA VAL A 1002 -11.25 -4.02 53.85
C VAL A 1002 -9.79 -3.53 53.86
N LEU A 1003 -9.56 -2.21 53.93
CA LEU A 1003 -8.21 -1.62 54.01
C LEU A 1003 -7.52 -1.93 55.33
N LEU A 1004 -8.23 -1.85 56.46
CA LEU A 1004 -7.71 -2.30 57.77
C LEU A 1004 -7.29 -3.77 57.71
N GLN A 1005 -8.13 -4.63 57.13
CA GLN A 1005 -7.82 -6.05 56.99
C GLN A 1005 -6.63 -6.30 56.03
N PHE A 1006 -6.53 -5.56 54.92
CA PHE A 1006 -5.38 -5.61 54.01
C PHE A 1006 -4.06 -5.14 54.67
N ILE A 1007 -4.12 -4.16 55.57
CA ILE A 1007 -2.94 -3.66 56.30
C ILE A 1007 -2.47 -4.65 57.37
N PHE A 1008 -3.40 -5.28 58.11
CA PHE A 1008 -3.07 -6.22 59.19
C PHE A 1008 -2.85 -7.67 58.75
N LEU A 1009 -3.27 -8.06 57.54
CA LEU A 1009 -2.93 -9.36 56.96
C LEU A 1009 -1.46 -9.41 56.53
N LYS A 1010 -0.83 -10.56 56.79
CA LYS A 1010 0.51 -10.88 56.30
C LYS A 1010 0.51 -10.97 54.75
N PRO A 1011 1.65 -10.72 54.09
CA PRO A 1011 1.79 -10.95 52.65
C PRO A 1011 1.44 -12.40 52.27
N GLY A 1012 0.89 -12.58 51.06
CA GLY A 1012 0.41 -13.84 50.50
C GLY A 1012 -1.06 -13.79 50.04
N SER A 1013 -1.56 -14.96 49.61
CA SER A 1013 -2.83 -15.12 48.88
C SER A 1013 -4.09 -14.54 49.55
N GLU A 1014 -4.13 -14.39 50.88
CA GLU A 1014 -5.25 -13.72 51.56
C GLU A 1014 -5.25 -12.20 51.32
N ARG A 1015 -4.07 -11.59 51.25
CA ARG A 1015 -3.90 -10.16 50.98
C ARG A 1015 -4.12 -9.84 49.50
N GLU A 1016 -3.66 -10.72 48.60
CA GLU A 1016 -3.96 -10.62 47.16
C GLU A 1016 -5.47 -10.68 46.87
N ARG A 1017 -6.22 -11.55 47.55
CA ARG A 1017 -7.68 -11.69 47.37
C ARG A 1017 -8.50 -10.45 47.75
N LEU A 1018 -7.92 -9.50 48.50
CA LEU A 1018 -8.55 -8.20 48.77
C LEU A 1018 -8.26 -7.15 47.68
N LEU A 1019 -7.22 -7.33 46.84
CA LEU A 1019 -6.85 -6.37 45.80
C LEU A 1019 -7.99 -6.05 44.83
N PRO A 1020 -8.78 -7.01 44.30
CA PRO A 1020 -9.88 -6.67 43.39
C PRO A 1020 -10.96 -5.81 44.04
N VAL A 1021 -11.19 -5.97 45.35
CA VAL A 1021 -12.16 -5.18 46.12
C VAL A 1021 -11.65 -3.76 46.33
N ILE A 1022 -10.38 -3.61 46.70
CA ILE A 1022 -9.72 -2.31 46.87
C ILE A 1022 -9.64 -1.57 45.53
N ASP A 1023 -9.27 -2.27 44.46
CA ASP A 1023 -9.20 -1.77 43.09
C ASP A 1023 -10.56 -1.26 42.59
N THR A 1024 -11.62 -2.04 42.78
CA THR A 1024 -12.99 -1.64 42.39
C THR A 1024 -13.50 -0.44 43.21
N MET A 1025 -13.16 -0.36 44.50
CA MET A 1025 -13.66 0.70 45.39
C MET A 1025 -12.87 2.01 45.31
N LEU A 1026 -11.54 1.94 45.11
CA LEU A 1026 -10.65 3.10 44.98
C LEU A 1026 -10.33 3.49 43.53
N GLN A 1027 -10.68 2.65 42.54
CA GLN A 1027 -10.44 2.92 41.11
C GLN A 1027 -8.97 3.27 40.86
N LEU A 1028 -8.09 2.32 41.19
CA LEU A 1028 -6.64 2.50 41.13
C LEU A 1028 -6.16 2.65 39.68
N SER A 1029 -5.05 3.33 39.48
CA SER A 1029 -4.32 3.29 38.21
C SER A 1029 -3.63 1.93 38.06
N PRO A 1030 -3.26 1.52 36.84
CA PRO A 1030 -2.46 0.30 36.64
C PRO A 1030 -1.16 0.29 37.46
N GLU A 1031 -0.54 1.46 37.67
CA GLU A 1031 0.67 1.63 38.48
C GLU A 1031 0.39 1.50 39.98
N GLU A 1032 -0.71 2.09 40.47
CA GLU A 1032 -1.15 2.02 41.86
C GLU A 1032 -1.54 0.57 42.22
N LYS A 1033 -2.23 -0.12 41.30
CA LYS A 1033 -2.56 -1.54 41.37
C LYS A 1033 -1.33 -2.44 41.35
N GLY A 1034 -0.36 -2.17 40.48
CA GLY A 1034 0.91 -2.90 40.42
C GLY A 1034 1.72 -2.80 41.71
N LYS A 1035 1.85 -1.59 42.27
CA LYS A 1035 2.51 -1.35 43.57
C LYS A 1035 1.82 -2.10 44.71
N LEU A 1036 0.48 -2.09 44.74
CA LEU A 1036 -0.29 -2.83 45.75
C LEU A 1036 -0.21 -4.35 45.56
N ALA A 1037 -0.01 -4.86 44.34
CA ALA A 1037 0.23 -6.28 44.07
C ALA A 1037 1.58 -6.76 44.62
N ALA A 1038 2.68 -6.05 44.35
CA ALA A 1038 3.99 -6.38 44.91
C ALA A 1038 3.99 -6.39 46.45
N ILE A 1039 3.35 -5.37 47.06
CA ILE A 1039 3.14 -5.27 48.51
C ILE A 1039 2.27 -6.43 49.06
N ALA A 1040 1.31 -6.94 48.28
CA ALA A 1040 0.49 -8.08 48.68
C ALA A 1040 1.25 -9.41 48.59
N GLN A 1041 2.14 -9.56 47.60
CA GLN A 1041 2.97 -10.75 47.40
C GLN A 1041 4.16 -10.82 48.37
N GLY A 1042 4.60 -9.68 48.91
CA GLY A 1042 5.69 -9.61 49.87
C GLY A 1042 7.06 -9.45 49.22
N GLU A 1043 7.11 -8.93 48.00
CA GLU A 1043 8.35 -8.47 47.39
C GLU A 1043 8.85 -7.23 48.14
N GLU A 1044 9.80 -7.41 49.05
CA GLU A 1044 10.52 -6.27 49.64
C GLU A 1044 11.39 -5.59 48.57
N GLU A 1045 11.24 -4.27 48.41
CA GLU A 1045 12.17 -3.41 47.65
C GLU A 1045 13.54 -3.35 48.35
N ASN A 1046 14.29 -4.45 48.31
CA ASN A 1046 15.68 -4.47 48.73
C ASN A 1046 16.52 -3.66 47.74
N ALA A 1047 16.80 -2.41 48.16
CA ALA A 1047 17.61 -1.39 47.49
C ALA A 1047 16.98 -0.67 46.27
N SER A 1048 16.16 0.34 46.55
CA SER A 1048 16.70 1.71 46.41
C SER A 1048 16.00 2.74 47.33
N ARG A 1049 16.65 3.88 47.56
CA ARG A 1049 16.20 4.92 48.50
C ARG A 1049 14.88 5.57 48.07
N SER A 1050 13.85 5.45 48.90
CA SER A 1050 12.82 6.46 49.18
C SER A 1050 12.67 7.57 48.12
N SER A 1051 11.97 7.28 47.00
CA SER A 1051 11.66 8.27 45.96
C SER A 1051 10.54 9.22 46.42
N GLY A 1052 10.82 10.01 47.46
CA GLY A 1052 9.88 10.91 48.09
C GLY A 1052 9.82 12.26 47.37
N TRP A 1053 8.64 12.57 46.82
CA TRP A 1053 8.18 13.90 46.34
C TRP A 1053 8.96 14.58 45.19
N ALA A 1054 10.28 14.41 45.08
CA ALA A 1054 11.10 15.10 44.08
C ALA A 1054 10.72 14.78 42.62
N SER A 1055 10.20 13.58 42.35
CA SER A 1055 9.82 13.13 41.00
C SER A 1055 8.73 14.00 40.34
N TYR A 1056 7.96 14.78 41.10
CA TYR A 1056 6.89 15.64 40.56
C TYR A 1056 7.38 17.01 40.06
N LEU A 1057 8.64 17.40 40.32
CA LEU A 1057 9.17 18.73 39.99
C LEU A 1057 9.86 18.82 38.62
N HIS A 1058 10.12 17.69 37.95
CA HIS A 1058 10.85 17.65 36.68
C HIS A 1058 10.08 18.20 35.47
N SER A 1059 8.78 18.47 35.59
CA SER A 1059 7.94 19.02 34.51
C SER A 1059 7.98 20.55 34.38
N TRP A 1060 8.69 21.27 35.27
CA TRP A 1060 8.71 22.73 35.30
C TRP A 1060 9.98 23.38 34.72
N SER A 1061 11.00 22.60 34.34
CA SER A 1061 12.26 23.12 33.77
C SER A 1061 12.24 23.20 32.23
N GLY A 1062 11.23 23.88 31.66
CA GLY A 1062 11.15 24.16 30.23
C GLY A 1062 12.08 25.31 29.82
N LEU A 1063 13.39 25.05 29.73
CA LEU A 1063 14.37 26.09 29.39
C LEU A 1063 15.68 25.54 28.77
N ARG A 1064 15.59 25.08 27.52
CA ARG A 1064 16.72 25.07 26.57
C ARG A 1064 16.26 25.01 25.12
#